data_AF-A0A6V8C9V7-F1
#
_entry.id   AF-A0A6V8C9V7-F1
#
_cell.length_a   1.000
_cell.length_b   1.000
_cell.length_c   1.000
_cell.angle_alpha   90.00
_cell.angle_beta   90.00
_cell.angle_gamma   90.00
#
_symmetry.space_group_name_H-M   'P 1'
#
loop_
_entity.id
_entity.type
_entity.pdbx_description
1 polymer ?
#
loop_
_entity_poly.entity_id
_entity_poly.type
_entity_poly.pdbx_seq_one_letter_code
_entity_poly.pdbx_strand_id
1 'polypeptide(L)'
;MDEPQEDDLLRERAFQRGGGLDLSGFVLNVEQAPKSEEEEATEATEIDAAMGEIASPFGEHTSSDGPTDDVVTGLAVDGERRLGQGLLVAMVVAYSALAAYVGTALPPSIAAPGLLVLGGLGLWLGERWIPRPSMRLLGVTWVIISMKILYGFALDAHHWGWFDALPDSGLGLGAALLLLVGLNVALAQRHDDDAIAAQATLILLLVGSAAGGLYGELGVVVMIAFGTMVLHGMALLRGTGNLASLGIAASYLWVGVHALSNDWVVLGLHLVPLEDDVLTFLLMATITGMNAVMATRFAEHENWFSAALQAVGLGRPGLWAVSVGLGMIGATLSVAANREDVGYALAQVALLLTAFSGSYLAVRGVAWTSLQPWVLWIPSLLTLSVVPLAALSVEVGGLSVYALHAGLMVACIAVVVLRHEASVSDHVLWMGSIALVVLLTLLVPSGAEDTGQPLLVAGVLVVWGGLAWLALRRDAPSLAGTAVLSPWVWAMLFVGDFDDRLLSSDIVTTELSSSLLTAFLGGSMFVTYTVNLRLGDTGVNLGRNFTGGTELSARIRDAGSLDLWSAGAALAVLTVLVSLLGEGLPLELGLLLLICPMLIEAVVAFLGGRRHHPRRTLTLTGVASLMVVWNLGHASVVGFALLCSVGLLIVDAARRRARVEDLDELAGMDVDEGGLHALLLGFLMLLALVRWLQPLVGSVDGLTLSNDAAALGVVVAVSLGMFGRREVLSGRLITNVLCALGLLVAMLLVSLEAELLWLQGALGLMFVGTGAWLSVQGEMRSALQTTARIEQRRSEHAAIEARRDAFVRRLGHADGATMHRLDNTTDGTALDVADPAALRRTAERATARRPKAQPSEESLDGLEHQPTVLMAFIGATSLSGAVWAWLGGNHALALAATALLVTAFIGLARWSADRLSMPLPQVLGIDAPVALGLAGLVLVEITGRVGGFVVVLGDQLHLLAFVLGALLVASMHVLGRDQLGLRLPAFADALLWTLVAGRIVTLFVGGEVPIPLNVDPFSGETVDWILPMLVLEAALIGLILLHEWVEGVRRQRDLPDQRGAGGRALSALLAVPLSFGPAGILALCLGFRRGVIWRQPAVPLLTAVTLPLAWAALVHWLDPSLGVSLPGLIPAALFVGGLSLLVAAWTVFDERPLWMAAALQGGHVLLIPAAWSGFGLTGAVVALLVLSGWSWIIGILVLRRSWRVIGLADLLGAWTGFGMALIAGASANTVLVMLVITVLLLSAVTWLTQRDADAIAVD
;
A
#
# COMPACT_ATOMS: atom_id res chain seq x y z
N MET A 1 30.12 -2.61 -37.55
CA MET A 1 30.01 -1.70 -36.40
C MET A 1 29.00 -0.66 -36.81
N ASP A 2 27.77 -0.85 -36.35
CA ASP A 2 26.67 0.10 -36.50
C ASP A 2 26.35 0.55 -35.07
N GLU A 3 26.22 1.87 -34.85
CA GLU A 3 25.85 2.44 -33.55
C GLU A 3 24.46 1.96 -33.13
N PRO A 4 24.23 1.68 -31.83
CA PRO A 4 22.91 1.28 -31.36
C PRO A 4 21.98 2.49 -31.39
N GLN A 5 20.86 2.33 -32.09
CA GLN A 5 19.77 3.30 -32.15
C GLN A 5 19.16 3.45 -30.75
N GLU A 6 19.33 4.62 -30.13
CA GLU A 6 18.71 4.95 -28.85
C GLU A 6 17.19 4.79 -28.91
N ASP A 7 16.63 4.17 -27.88
CA ASP A 7 15.21 3.86 -27.72
C ASP A 7 14.38 5.17 -27.71
N ASP A 8 13.46 5.32 -28.68
CA ASP A 8 12.61 6.51 -28.81
C ASP A 8 11.79 6.77 -27.53
N LEU A 9 11.53 5.75 -26.71
CA LEU A 9 10.91 5.89 -25.38
C LEU A 9 11.81 6.59 -24.36
N LEU A 10 13.13 6.40 -24.44
CA LEU A 10 14.10 7.12 -23.58
C LEU A 10 14.23 8.57 -24.02
N ARG A 11 14.18 8.84 -25.33
CA ARG A 11 14.15 10.19 -25.88
C ARG A 11 12.87 10.93 -25.49
N GLU A 12 11.73 10.25 -25.51
CA GLU A 12 10.44 10.82 -25.12
C GLU A 12 10.36 11.06 -23.60
N ARG A 13 10.96 10.17 -22.77
CA ARG A 13 11.12 10.39 -21.32
C ARG A 13 12.12 11.50 -20.98
N ALA A 14 13.23 11.60 -21.71
CA ALA A 14 14.20 12.68 -21.56
C ALA A 14 13.60 14.03 -21.98
N PHE A 15 12.79 14.03 -23.05
CA PHE A 15 12.06 15.21 -23.53
C PHE A 15 10.95 15.64 -22.56
N GLN A 16 10.27 14.69 -21.89
CA GLN A 16 9.31 14.99 -20.82
C GLN A 16 9.96 15.50 -19.53
N ARG A 17 11.22 15.14 -19.25
CA ARG A 17 12.00 15.68 -18.11
C ARG A 17 12.65 17.04 -18.42
N GLY A 18 12.91 17.35 -19.68
CA GLY A 18 13.54 18.61 -20.14
C GLY A 18 12.60 19.82 -20.21
N GLY A 19 11.63 19.94 -19.30
CA GLY A 19 10.65 21.03 -19.26
C GLY A 19 11.04 22.17 -18.34
N GLY A 20 12.24 22.74 -18.50
CA GLY A 20 12.68 23.91 -17.74
C GLY A 20 13.79 24.63 -18.52
N LEU A 21 13.42 25.65 -19.27
CA LEU A 21 14.38 26.51 -19.96
C LEU A 21 15.02 27.41 -18.89
N ASP A 22 16.25 27.12 -18.51
CA ASP A 22 17.03 27.94 -17.59
C ASP A 22 17.33 29.29 -18.26
N LEU A 23 16.54 30.31 -17.88
CA LEU A 23 16.67 31.68 -18.36
C LEU A 23 17.57 32.54 -17.45
N SER A 24 18.27 31.94 -16.48
CA SER A 24 19.22 32.67 -15.63
C SER A 24 20.37 33.31 -16.42
N GLY A 25 20.69 32.77 -17.61
CA GLY A 25 21.68 33.35 -18.52
C GLY A 25 21.19 34.51 -19.39
N PHE A 26 19.92 34.92 -19.32
CA PHE A 26 19.35 35.94 -20.23
C PHE A 26 18.90 37.24 -19.54
N VAL A 27 19.12 37.38 -18.23
CA VAL A 27 18.88 38.65 -17.53
C VAL A 27 20.16 39.48 -17.59
N LEU A 28 20.08 40.60 -18.32
CA LEU A 28 21.11 41.63 -18.42
C LEU A 28 21.74 41.94 -17.06
N ASN A 29 23.08 41.87 -17.01
CA ASN A 29 23.93 42.39 -15.95
C ASN A 29 23.50 43.82 -15.57
N VAL A 30 22.72 43.94 -14.50
CA VAL A 30 22.65 45.17 -13.72
C VAL A 30 23.59 44.92 -12.56
N GLU A 31 24.76 45.57 -12.60
CA GLU A 31 25.68 45.68 -11.46
C GLU A 31 24.91 46.22 -10.25
N GLN A 32 24.45 45.32 -9.38
CA GLN A 32 24.20 45.67 -8.00
C GLN A 32 25.54 45.56 -7.27
N ALA A 33 26.01 46.71 -6.79
CA ALA A 33 27.19 46.84 -5.95
C ALA A 33 27.19 45.78 -4.84
N PRO A 34 28.36 45.23 -4.48
CA PRO A 34 28.45 44.16 -3.50
C PRO A 34 27.98 44.72 -2.16
N LYS A 35 26.79 44.30 -1.71
CA LYS A 35 26.54 44.24 -0.28
C LYS A 35 27.48 43.16 0.21
N SER A 36 28.36 43.54 1.11
CA SER A 36 29.12 42.62 1.94
C SER A 36 28.17 41.53 2.42
N GLU A 37 28.40 40.31 1.94
CA GLU A 37 27.97 39.10 2.63
C GLU A 37 28.63 39.18 4.00
N GLU A 38 27.91 39.77 4.97
CA GLU A 38 27.95 39.19 6.29
C GLU A 38 27.52 37.75 6.06
N GLU A 39 28.46 36.82 6.27
CA GLU A 39 28.13 35.42 6.50
C GLU A 39 26.99 35.43 7.54
N GLU A 40 25.75 35.30 7.07
CA GLU A 40 24.69 34.73 7.88
C GLU A 40 25.21 33.32 8.17
N ALA A 41 25.91 33.20 9.29
CA ALA A 41 26.17 31.94 9.94
C ALA A 41 24.81 31.27 10.04
N THR A 42 24.56 30.34 9.11
CA THR A 42 23.46 29.40 9.22
C THR A 42 23.75 28.70 10.54
N GLU A 43 22.98 29.01 11.57
CA GLU A 43 23.11 28.35 12.87
C GLU A 43 23.06 26.85 12.58
N ALA A 44 24.20 26.17 12.74
CA ALA A 44 24.25 24.73 12.69
C ALA A 44 23.25 24.25 13.72
N THR A 45 22.14 23.66 13.28
CA THR A 45 21.11 23.13 14.15
C THR A 45 21.79 22.20 15.15
N GLU A 46 21.75 22.55 16.43
CA GLU A 46 22.43 21.80 17.49
C GLU A 46 21.83 20.39 17.55
N ILE A 47 22.53 19.42 16.95
CA ILE A 47 22.09 18.01 16.92
C ILE A 47 22.16 17.48 18.35
N ASP A 48 21.01 17.05 18.86
CA ASP A 48 20.90 16.41 20.18
C ASP A 48 21.68 15.09 20.17
N ALA A 49 22.92 15.08 20.67
CA ALA A 49 23.79 13.91 20.66
C ALA A 49 23.20 12.68 21.38
N ALA A 50 22.31 12.89 22.36
CA ALA A 50 21.64 11.78 23.06
C ALA A 50 20.59 11.12 22.16
N MET A 51 19.84 11.95 21.44
CA MET A 51 18.78 11.50 20.55
C MET A 51 19.27 11.10 19.17
N GLY A 52 20.36 11.70 18.69
CA GLY A 52 20.87 11.57 17.33
C GLY A 52 19.92 12.15 16.28
N GLU A 53 20.10 11.72 15.03
CA GLU A 53 19.26 12.10 13.89
C GLU A 53 17.99 11.24 13.87
N ILE A 54 17.05 11.54 14.77
CA ILE A 54 15.72 10.94 14.69
C ILE A 54 14.91 11.73 13.68
N ALA A 55 14.37 11.03 12.68
CA ALA A 55 13.44 11.64 11.75
C ALA A 55 12.21 12.12 12.52
N SER A 56 12.08 13.45 12.68
CA SER A 56 10.83 14.02 13.18
C SER A 56 9.77 13.86 12.09
N PRO A 57 8.63 13.20 12.37
CA PRO A 57 7.51 13.15 11.42
C PRO A 57 6.92 14.55 11.12
N PHE A 58 7.30 15.55 11.91
CA PHE A 58 6.70 16.89 11.92
C PHE A 58 7.73 18.04 11.82
N GLY A 59 9.02 17.73 11.67
CA GLY A 59 10.11 18.73 11.64
C GLY A 59 10.52 19.15 10.22
N GLU A 60 11.30 20.21 10.10
CA GLU A 60 11.94 20.58 8.84
C GLU A 60 12.99 19.54 8.45
N HIS A 61 13.02 19.14 7.18
CA HIS A 61 14.10 18.30 6.66
C HIS A 61 15.41 19.09 6.70
N THR A 62 16.34 18.67 7.55
CA THR A 62 17.76 18.89 7.29
C THR A 62 18.10 18.06 6.05
N SER A 63 18.17 18.72 4.90
CA SER A 63 18.78 18.11 3.72
C SER A 63 20.21 17.75 4.09
N SER A 64 20.49 16.46 4.28
CA SER A 64 21.87 16.02 4.16
C SER A 64 22.27 16.32 2.72
N ASP A 65 23.12 17.32 2.51
CA ASP A 65 23.90 17.45 1.27
C ASP A 65 24.84 16.25 1.19
N GLY A 66 24.25 15.08 0.89
CA GLY A 66 24.95 13.91 0.38
C GLY A 66 25.15 14.09 -1.12
N PRO A 67 26.23 13.53 -1.68
CA PRO A 67 26.63 13.80 -3.05
C PRO A 67 25.49 13.48 -4.02
N THR A 68 25.44 14.28 -5.08
CA THR A 68 24.57 14.14 -6.26
C THR A 68 24.89 12.88 -7.07
N ASP A 69 25.01 11.74 -6.41
CA ASP A 69 24.84 10.45 -7.07
C ASP A 69 23.34 10.20 -7.19
N ASP A 70 22.92 9.71 -8.36
CA ASP A 70 21.52 9.41 -8.65
C ASP A 70 20.93 8.58 -7.50
N VAL A 71 20.00 9.19 -6.74
CA VAL A 71 19.38 8.62 -5.53
C VAL A 71 18.83 7.22 -5.82
N VAL A 72 18.37 6.99 -7.05
CA VAL A 72 17.88 5.68 -7.51
C VAL A 72 19.02 4.66 -7.60
N THR A 73 20.17 5.07 -8.12
CA THR A 73 21.38 4.24 -8.23
C THR A 73 21.96 3.96 -6.84
N GLY A 74 22.11 4.97 -5.98
CA GLY A 74 22.58 4.78 -4.58
C GLY A 74 21.67 3.84 -3.77
N LEU A 75 20.34 4.03 -3.84
CA LEU A 75 19.37 3.13 -3.19
C LEU A 75 19.38 1.71 -3.79
N ALA A 76 19.68 1.58 -5.08
CA ALA A 76 19.81 0.27 -5.73
C ALA A 76 21.02 -0.49 -5.22
N VAL A 77 22.18 0.18 -5.14
CA VAL A 77 23.43 -0.39 -4.61
C VAL A 77 23.28 -0.77 -3.14
N ASP A 78 22.72 0.12 -2.32
CA ASP A 78 22.47 -0.16 -0.91
C ASP A 78 21.43 -1.27 -0.72
N GLY A 79 20.41 -1.32 -1.58
CA GLY A 79 19.42 -2.38 -1.62
C GLY A 79 20.03 -3.76 -1.91
N GLU A 80 20.94 -3.85 -2.87
CA GLU A 80 21.65 -5.10 -3.21
C GLU A 80 22.60 -5.52 -2.07
N ARG A 81 23.32 -4.58 -1.46
CA ARG A 81 24.14 -4.85 -0.28
C ARG A 81 23.30 -5.39 0.89
N ARG A 82 22.14 -4.79 1.15
CA ARG A 82 21.19 -5.25 2.19
C ARG A 82 20.60 -6.61 1.87
N LEU A 83 20.27 -6.89 0.60
CA LEU A 83 19.81 -8.21 0.16
C LEU A 83 20.90 -9.27 0.39
N GLY A 84 22.15 -8.95 0.08
CA GLY A 84 23.31 -9.78 0.39
C GLY A 84 23.44 -10.08 1.89
N GLN A 85 23.23 -9.09 2.75
CA GLN A 85 23.24 -9.28 4.21
C GLN A 85 22.05 -10.11 4.71
N GLY A 86 20.84 -9.85 4.20
CA GLY A 86 19.63 -10.62 4.53
C GLY A 86 19.78 -12.11 4.17
N LEU A 87 20.44 -12.41 3.05
CA LEU A 87 20.77 -13.78 2.66
C LEU A 87 21.70 -14.49 3.65
N LEU A 88 22.70 -13.78 4.18
CA LEU A 88 23.59 -14.31 5.21
C LEU A 88 22.80 -14.66 6.48
N VAL A 89 21.86 -13.81 6.88
CA VAL A 89 20.95 -14.10 8.02
C VAL A 89 20.07 -15.32 7.73
N ALA A 90 19.45 -15.39 6.56
CA ALA A 90 18.64 -16.54 6.15
C ALA A 90 19.46 -17.84 6.14
N MET A 91 20.73 -17.77 5.71
CA MET A 91 21.68 -18.88 5.77
C MET A 91 21.91 -19.31 7.22
N VAL A 92 22.13 -18.38 8.16
CA VAL A 92 22.28 -18.71 9.60
C VAL A 92 21.05 -19.46 10.12
N VAL A 93 19.85 -18.99 9.80
CA VAL A 93 18.59 -19.63 10.23
C VAL A 93 18.44 -21.02 9.63
N ALA A 94 18.65 -21.18 8.32
CA ALA A 94 18.50 -22.45 7.62
C ALA A 94 19.50 -23.51 8.13
N TYR A 95 20.77 -23.14 8.33
CA TYR A 95 21.76 -24.05 8.92
C TYR A 95 21.45 -24.37 10.38
N SER A 96 20.93 -23.42 11.16
CA SER A 96 20.51 -23.67 12.55
C SER A 96 19.33 -24.64 12.60
N ALA A 97 18.34 -24.49 11.72
CA ALA A 97 17.20 -25.39 11.60
C ALA A 97 17.62 -26.80 11.15
N LEU A 98 18.54 -26.89 10.17
CA LEU A 98 19.12 -28.15 9.75
C LEU A 98 19.88 -28.84 10.89
N ALA A 99 20.69 -28.08 11.64
CA ALA A 99 21.45 -28.61 12.77
C ALA A 99 20.54 -29.12 13.90
N ALA A 100 19.52 -28.33 14.29
CA ALA A 100 18.54 -28.74 15.28
C ALA A 100 17.76 -29.99 14.84
N TYR A 101 17.38 -30.06 13.56
CA TYR A 101 16.70 -31.22 12.99
C TYR A 101 17.61 -32.47 13.01
N VAL A 102 18.88 -32.31 12.62
CA VAL A 102 19.87 -33.39 12.66
C VAL A 102 20.09 -33.89 14.09
N GLY A 103 20.20 -32.99 15.08
CA GLY A 103 20.41 -33.34 16.49
C GLY A 103 19.25 -34.08 17.14
N THR A 104 18.02 -33.72 16.77
CA THR A 104 16.79 -34.25 17.39
C THR A 104 16.17 -35.44 16.63
N ALA A 105 16.28 -35.49 15.30
CA ALA A 105 15.60 -36.49 14.49
C ALA A 105 16.49 -37.69 14.11
N LEU A 106 17.82 -37.53 14.12
CA LEU A 106 18.75 -38.61 13.75
C LEU A 106 19.36 -39.28 14.99
N PRO A 107 19.74 -40.57 14.90
CA PRO A 107 20.44 -41.25 15.99
C PRO A 107 21.78 -40.55 16.34
N PRO A 108 22.22 -40.57 17.61
CA PRO A 108 23.46 -39.92 18.04
C PRO A 108 24.71 -40.35 17.26
N SER A 109 24.75 -41.60 16.76
CA SER A 109 25.84 -42.13 15.95
C SER A 109 26.00 -41.45 14.59
N ILE A 110 24.95 -40.83 14.06
CA ILE A 110 24.95 -40.09 12.79
C ILE A 110 24.95 -38.58 13.05
N ALA A 111 24.15 -38.13 14.02
CA ALA A 111 24.00 -36.73 14.36
C ALA A 111 25.30 -36.10 14.90
N ALA A 112 25.98 -36.75 15.86
CA ALA A 112 27.18 -36.19 16.50
C ALA A 112 28.33 -35.96 15.49
N PRO A 113 28.72 -36.94 14.64
CA PRO A 113 29.72 -36.68 13.60
C PRO A 113 29.24 -35.64 12.59
N GLY A 114 27.96 -35.64 12.21
CA GLY A 114 27.39 -34.67 11.27
C GLY A 114 27.50 -33.23 11.76
N LEU A 115 27.12 -32.97 13.01
CA LEU A 115 27.20 -31.64 13.63
C LEU A 115 28.64 -31.18 13.81
N LEU A 116 29.55 -32.07 14.24
CA LEU A 116 30.97 -31.74 14.41
C LEU A 116 31.65 -31.45 13.06
N VAL A 117 31.36 -32.22 12.01
CA VAL A 117 31.87 -31.96 10.65
C VAL A 117 31.32 -30.65 10.13
N LEU A 118 30.03 -30.37 10.33
CA LEU A 118 29.41 -29.14 9.86
C LEU A 118 29.95 -27.90 10.58
N GLY A 119 30.08 -27.95 11.91
CA GLY A 119 30.69 -26.88 12.70
C GLY A 119 32.18 -26.70 12.39
N GLY A 120 32.93 -27.80 12.20
CA GLY A 120 34.34 -27.75 11.81
C GLY A 120 34.56 -27.18 10.41
N LEU A 121 33.74 -27.58 9.44
CA LEU A 121 33.76 -27.04 8.08
C LEU A 121 33.48 -25.54 8.09
N GLY A 122 32.51 -25.09 8.89
CA GLY A 122 32.19 -23.68 9.00
C GLY A 122 33.34 -22.87 9.62
N LEU A 123 34.00 -23.34 10.68
CA LEU A 123 35.19 -22.67 11.23
C LEU A 123 36.33 -22.62 10.20
N TRP A 124 36.52 -23.69 9.42
CA TRP A 124 37.51 -23.74 8.35
C TRP A 124 37.21 -22.75 7.21
N LEU A 125 35.94 -22.64 6.81
CA LEU A 125 35.49 -21.65 5.82
C LEU A 125 35.65 -20.21 6.35
N GLY A 126 35.31 -19.99 7.62
CA GLY A 126 35.52 -18.72 8.31
C GLY A 126 36.97 -18.27 8.28
N GLU A 127 37.89 -19.16 8.66
CA GLU A 127 39.33 -18.89 8.64
C GLU A 127 39.85 -18.54 7.24
N ARG A 128 39.31 -19.21 6.21
CA ARG A 128 39.72 -18.99 4.82
C ARG A 128 39.18 -17.69 4.23
N TRP A 129 38.00 -17.24 4.66
CA TRP A 129 37.26 -16.16 4.03
C TRP A 129 37.33 -14.82 4.78
N ILE A 130 37.46 -14.81 6.11
CA ILE A 130 37.63 -13.58 6.91
C ILE A 130 38.80 -12.69 6.41
N PRO A 131 39.96 -13.24 6.00
CA PRO A 131 41.06 -12.40 5.50
C PRO A 131 40.80 -11.70 4.16
N ARG A 132 39.74 -12.07 3.42
CA ARG A 132 39.43 -11.49 2.10
C ARG A 132 38.36 -10.42 2.25
N PRO A 133 38.59 -9.16 1.83
CA PRO A 133 37.64 -8.07 2.03
C PRO A 133 36.22 -8.35 1.52
N SER A 134 36.09 -8.87 0.29
CA SER A 134 34.79 -9.18 -0.32
C SER A 134 34.08 -10.39 0.29
N MET A 135 34.79 -11.25 1.03
CA MET A 135 34.25 -12.47 1.63
C MET A 135 34.24 -12.42 3.16
N ARG A 136 34.66 -11.30 3.77
CA ARG A 136 34.80 -11.18 5.23
C ARG A 136 33.48 -11.44 5.93
N LEU A 137 32.39 -10.83 5.45
CA LEU A 137 31.04 -11.02 6.00
C LEU A 137 30.58 -12.48 5.92
N LEU A 138 30.80 -13.14 4.80
CA LEU A 138 30.49 -14.57 4.63
C LEU A 138 31.33 -15.43 5.59
N GLY A 139 32.61 -15.12 5.74
CA GLY A 139 33.52 -15.80 6.67
C GLY A 139 33.07 -15.66 8.13
N VAL A 140 32.76 -14.45 8.59
CA VAL A 140 32.21 -14.19 9.94
C VAL A 140 30.89 -14.94 10.14
N THR A 141 30.02 -14.94 9.13
CA THR A 141 28.73 -15.67 9.16
C THR A 141 28.94 -17.17 9.37
N TRP A 142 29.95 -17.78 8.74
CA TRP A 142 30.27 -19.19 8.96
C TRP A 142 30.83 -19.48 10.36
N VAL A 143 31.60 -18.57 10.95
CA VAL A 143 32.01 -18.69 12.36
C VAL A 143 30.80 -18.63 13.29
N ILE A 144 29.86 -17.70 13.05
CA ILE A 144 28.59 -17.56 13.78
C ILE A 144 27.75 -18.84 13.68
N ILE A 145 27.60 -19.42 12.48
CA ILE A 145 26.89 -20.69 12.24
C ILE A 145 27.56 -21.82 13.01
N SER A 146 28.90 -21.90 12.94
CA SER A 146 29.66 -22.95 13.61
C SER A 146 29.51 -22.90 15.12
N MET A 147 29.60 -21.70 15.72
CA MET A 147 29.38 -21.53 17.15
C MET A 147 27.96 -21.91 17.56
N LYS A 148 26.93 -21.53 16.79
CA LYS A 148 25.54 -21.98 17.02
C LYS A 148 25.41 -23.51 16.97
N ILE A 149 26.03 -24.16 15.98
CA ILE A 149 26.03 -25.63 15.86
C ILE A 149 26.74 -26.27 17.06
N LEU A 150 27.86 -25.70 17.53
CA LEU A 150 28.59 -26.21 18.70
C LEU A 150 27.83 -26.00 20.01
N TYR A 151 27.13 -24.88 20.18
CA TYR A 151 26.21 -24.67 21.31
C TYR A 151 25.03 -25.66 21.26
N GLY A 152 24.44 -25.85 20.07
CA GLY A 152 23.39 -26.85 19.85
C GLY A 152 23.87 -28.26 20.16
N PHE A 153 25.08 -28.61 19.72
CA PHE A 153 25.72 -29.88 20.05
C PHE A 153 25.89 -30.10 21.55
N ALA A 154 26.23 -29.06 22.33
CA ALA A 154 26.31 -29.18 23.80
C ALA A 154 24.93 -29.46 24.43
N LEU A 155 23.86 -28.85 23.90
CA LEU A 155 22.48 -29.13 24.31
C LEU A 155 22.04 -30.55 23.90
N ASP A 156 22.35 -30.97 22.66
CA ASP A 156 22.04 -32.30 22.16
C ASP A 156 22.81 -33.39 22.92
N ALA A 157 24.08 -33.15 23.29
CA ALA A 157 24.86 -34.04 24.14
C ALA A 157 24.24 -34.22 25.53
N HIS A 158 23.69 -33.14 26.11
CA HIS A 158 22.91 -33.23 27.34
C HIS A 158 21.62 -34.03 27.14
N HIS A 159 20.89 -33.78 26.06
CA HIS A 159 19.67 -34.51 25.72
C HIS A 159 19.92 -36.01 25.47
N TRP A 160 21.06 -36.38 24.88
CA TRP A 160 21.46 -37.77 24.66
C TRP A 160 21.98 -38.47 25.93
N GLY A 161 22.01 -37.79 27.08
CA GLY A 161 22.43 -38.34 28.37
C GLY A 161 23.94 -38.44 28.56
N TRP A 162 24.76 -37.71 27.80
CA TRP A 162 26.23 -37.81 27.91
C TRP A 162 26.77 -37.23 29.21
N PHE A 163 26.02 -36.34 29.88
CA PHE A 163 26.39 -35.73 31.15
C PHE A 163 25.80 -36.44 32.37
N ASP A 164 25.00 -37.50 32.20
CA ASP A 164 24.34 -38.22 33.30
C ASP A 164 25.32 -38.94 34.23
N ALA A 165 26.58 -39.09 33.80
CA ALA A 165 27.66 -39.64 34.61
C ALA A 165 28.26 -38.64 35.63
N LEU A 166 27.88 -37.36 35.57
CA LEU A 166 28.32 -36.33 36.51
C LEU A 166 27.39 -36.24 37.74
N PRO A 167 27.86 -35.69 38.88
CA PRO A 167 27.04 -35.54 40.09
C PRO A 167 25.76 -34.71 39.87
N ASP A 168 25.82 -33.78 38.93
CA ASP A 168 24.70 -33.00 38.43
C ASP A 168 24.89 -32.80 36.92
N SER A 169 23.95 -33.29 36.11
CA SER A 169 24.00 -33.18 34.66
C SER A 169 23.85 -31.73 34.18
N GLY A 170 23.22 -30.86 34.97
CA GLY A 170 23.12 -29.42 34.76
C GLY A 170 24.46 -28.70 34.93
N LEU A 171 25.29 -29.14 35.88
CA LEU A 171 26.68 -28.64 36.02
C LEU A 171 27.54 -29.02 34.81
N GLY A 172 27.36 -30.22 34.27
CA GLY A 172 28.04 -30.66 33.05
C GLY A 172 27.72 -29.78 31.84
N LEU A 173 26.44 -29.49 31.64
CA LEU A 173 25.98 -28.58 30.58
C LEU A 173 26.49 -27.14 30.82
N GLY A 174 26.36 -26.62 32.04
CA GLY A 174 26.81 -25.27 32.40
C GLY A 174 28.31 -25.08 32.17
N ALA A 175 29.14 -26.05 32.55
CA ALA A 175 30.57 -26.03 32.30
C ALA A 175 30.91 -26.10 30.80
N ALA A 176 30.20 -26.94 30.03
CA ALA A 176 30.38 -27.03 28.58
C ALA A 176 29.99 -25.72 27.86
N LEU A 177 28.88 -25.09 28.26
CA LEU A 177 28.45 -23.80 27.73
C LEU A 177 29.42 -22.66 28.11
N LEU A 178 29.94 -22.63 29.34
CA LEU A 178 30.95 -21.66 29.76
C LEU A 178 32.27 -21.82 28.99
N LEU A 179 32.71 -23.06 28.74
CA LEU A 179 33.87 -23.34 27.89
C LEU A 179 33.65 -22.82 26.46
N LEU A 180 32.48 -23.08 25.88
CA LEU A 180 32.12 -22.60 24.54
C LEU A 180 31.96 -21.07 24.50
N VAL A 181 31.48 -20.43 25.58
CA VAL A 181 31.51 -18.96 25.73
C VAL A 181 32.94 -18.44 25.74
N GLY A 182 33.85 -19.10 26.48
CA GLY A 182 35.28 -18.77 26.45
C GLY A 182 35.90 -18.91 25.06
N LEU A 183 35.58 -20.00 24.34
CA LEU A 183 36.00 -20.20 22.95
C LEU A 183 35.45 -19.10 22.03
N ASN A 184 34.18 -18.71 22.21
CA ASN A 184 33.54 -17.68 21.41
C ASN A 184 34.18 -16.30 21.63
N VAL A 185 34.43 -15.94 22.90
CA VAL A 185 35.16 -14.70 23.24
C VAL A 185 36.57 -14.75 22.65
N ALA A 186 37.27 -15.89 22.70
CA ALA A 186 38.60 -16.03 22.09
C ALA A 186 38.56 -15.88 20.56
N LEU A 187 37.55 -16.44 19.88
CA LEU A 187 37.34 -16.27 18.44
C LEU A 187 37.01 -14.82 18.09
N ALA A 188 36.19 -14.14 18.90
CA ALA A 188 35.87 -12.73 18.72
C ALA A 188 37.12 -11.85 18.85
N GLN A 189 37.99 -12.13 19.83
CA GLN A 189 39.26 -11.43 19.99
C GLN A 189 40.23 -11.72 18.84
N ARG A 190 40.24 -12.96 18.34
CA ARG A 190 41.12 -13.38 17.24
C ARG A 190 40.74 -12.75 15.90
N HIS A 191 39.44 -12.60 15.65
CA HIS A 191 38.90 -12.07 14.39
C HIS A 191 38.55 -10.58 14.46
N ASP A 192 38.69 -9.96 15.64
CA ASP A 192 38.33 -8.58 15.96
C ASP A 192 36.95 -8.20 15.40
N ASP A 193 35.94 -8.97 15.82
CA ASP A 193 34.56 -8.82 15.35
C ASP A 193 33.57 -8.91 16.50
N ASP A 194 32.83 -7.82 16.71
CA ASP A 194 31.82 -7.69 17.76
C ASP A 194 30.69 -8.72 17.59
N ALA A 195 30.34 -9.09 16.35
CA ALA A 195 29.20 -9.96 16.06
C ALA A 195 29.41 -11.39 16.57
N ILE A 196 30.66 -11.83 16.62
CA ILE A 196 31.06 -13.11 17.22
C ILE A 196 30.86 -13.03 18.75
N ALA A 197 31.33 -11.95 19.38
CA ALA A 197 31.20 -11.75 20.84
C ALA A 197 29.74 -11.63 21.32
N ALA A 198 28.84 -11.06 20.52
CA ALA A 198 27.44 -10.88 20.91
C ALA A 198 26.69 -12.19 21.22
N GLN A 199 27.07 -13.30 20.59
CA GLN A 199 26.47 -14.62 20.87
C GLN A 199 26.77 -15.10 22.30
N ALA A 200 27.94 -14.75 22.83
CA ALA A 200 28.33 -15.09 24.20
C ALA A 200 27.38 -14.47 25.22
N THR A 201 26.83 -13.28 24.94
CA THR A 201 25.83 -12.61 25.78
C THR A 201 24.60 -13.50 26.01
N LEU A 202 23.99 -14.03 24.95
CA LEU A 202 22.78 -14.87 25.06
C LEU A 202 23.04 -16.16 25.83
N ILE A 203 24.20 -16.78 25.65
CA ILE A 203 24.56 -18.01 26.36
C ILE A 203 24.91 -17.71 27.83
N LEU A 204 25.55 -16.58 28.12
CA LEU A 204 25.84 -16.15 29.49
C LEU A 204 24.55 -15.84 30.26
N LEU A 205 23.54 -15.27 29.58
CA LEU A 205 22.19 -15.11 30.11
C LEU A 205 21.59 -16.49 30.44
N LEU A 206 21.59 -17.44 29.48
CA LEU A 206 21.08 -18.80 29.70
C LEU A 206 21.75 -19.51 30.90
N VAL A 207 23.07 -19.40 31.02
CA VAL A 207 23.84 -19.94 32.15
C VAL A 207 23.47 -19.22 33.47
N GLY A 208 23.21 -17.91 33.42
CA GLY A 208 22.73 -17.12 34.55
C GLY A 208 21.37 -17.57 35.08
N SER A 209 20.41 -17.93 34.22
CA SER A 209 19.14 -18.55 34.66
C SER A 209 19.36 -19.91 35.31
N ALA A 210 20.22 -20.75 34.72
CA ALA A 210 20.51 -22.08 35.24
C ALA A 210 21.13 -22.03 36.65
N ALA A 211 21.91 -20.99 36.95
CA ALA A 211 22.45 -20.75 38.29
C ALA A 211 21.35 -20.46 39.35
N GLY A 212 20.21 -19.92 38.93
CA GLY A 212 19.05 -19.74 39.80
C GLY A 212 18.53 -21.06 40.38
N GLY A 213 18.56 -22.14 39.59
CA GLY A 213 18.16 -23.47 40.05
C GLY A 213 19.03 -24.03 41.19
N LEU A 214 20.28 -23.55 41.32
CA LEU A 214 21.24 -23.98 42.34
C LEU A 214 21.29 -23.06 43.57
N TYR A 215 21.17 -21.75 43.34
CA TYR A 215 21.42 -20.71 44.34
C TYR A 215 20.20 -19.84 44.67
N GLY A 216 19.02 -20.18 44.12
CA GLY A 216 17.77 -19.44 44.31
C GLY A 216 17.81 -18.03 43.72
N GLU A 217 16.91 -17.17 44.20
CA GLU A 217 16.73 -15.79 43.76
C GLU A 217 18.04 -14.97 43.83
N LEU A 218 18.81 -15.11 44.92
CA LEU A 218 20.10 -14.42 45.09
C LEU A 218 21.10 -14.84 44.01
N GLY A 219 21.10 -16.10 43.60
CA GLY A 219 21.90 -16.61 42.49
C GLY A 219 21.61 -15.91 41.18
N VAL A 220 20.33 -15.72 40.86
CA VAL A 220 19.87 -14.97 39.69
C VAL A 220 20.38 -13.53 39.76
N VAL A 221 20.10 -12.82 40.85
CA VAL A 221 20.49 -11.41 41.05
C VAL A 221 22.01 -11.21 40.88
N VAL A 222 22.82 -12.05 41.51
CA VAL A 222 24.29 -11.97 41.40
C VAL A 222 24.76 -12.25 39.98
N MET A 223 24.19 -13.26 39.30
CA MET A 223 24.58 -13.60 37.95
C MET A 223 24.16 -12.54 36.91
N ILE A 224 23.04 -11.86 37.13
CA ILE A 224 22.61 -10.71 36.32
C ILE A 224 23.60 -9.57 36.47
N ALA A 225 23.93 -9.20 37.71
CA ALA A 225 24.90 -8.15 37.98
C ALA A 225 26.29 -8.49 37.41
N PHE A 226 26.73 -9.74 37.57
CA PHE A 226 28.01 -10.23 37.04
C PHE A 226 28.04 -10.23 35.51
N GLY A 227 27.02 -10.79 34.85
CA GLY A 227 26.92 -10.80 33.39
C GLY A 227 26.90 -9.37 32.82
N THR A 228 26.16 -8.47 33.46
CA THR A 228 26.13 -7.04 33.11
C THR A 228 27.51 -6.40 33.25
N MET A 229 28.24 -6.71 34.32
CA MET A 229 29.61 -6.22 34.54
C MET A 229 30.61 -6.76 33.51
N VAL A 230 30.50 -8.03 33.12
CA VAL A 230 31.37 -8.64 32.09
C VAL A 230 31.13 -7.97 30.72
N LEU A 231 29.86 -7.75 30.35
CA LEU A 231 29.49 -7.11 29.08
C LEU A 231 29.95 -5.65 29.02
N HIS A 232 29.63 -4.86 30.05
CA HIS A 232 30.10 -3.48 30.14
C HIS A 232 31.62 -3.38 30.25
N GLY A 233 32.25 -4.34 30.95
CA GLY A 233 33.71 -4.47 31.03
C GLY A 233 34.33 -4.70 29.65
N MET A 234 33.79 -5.62 28.85
CA MET A 234 34.24 -5.84 27.47
C MET A 234 34.02 -4.61 26.59
N ALA A 235 32.89 -3.93 26.72
CA ALA A 235 32.62 -2.69 26.01
C ALA A 235 33.65 -1.59 26.35
N LEU A 236 34.00 -1.45 27.62
CA LEU A 236 35.03 -0.52 28.10
C LEU A 236 36.44 -0.88 27.61
N LEU A 237 36.78 -2.17 27.58
CA LEU A 237 38.08 -2.65 27.12
C LEU A 237 38.27 -2.50 25.61
N ARG A 238 37.22 -2.71 24.82
CA ARG A 238 37.27 -2.62 23.35
C ARG A 238 36.93 -1.24 22.81
N GLY A 239 36.33 -0.37 23.63
CA GLY A 239 35.87 0.96 23.19
C GLY A 239 34.72 0.90 22.20
N THR A 240 33.85 -0.11 22.27
CA THR A 240 32.82 -0.38 21.26
C THR A 240 31.43 0.01 21.75
N GLY A 241 30.72 0.85 20.99
CA GLY A 241 29.31 1.16 21.25
C GLY A 241 28.37 -0.05 21.11
N ASN A 242 28.70 -1.01 20.23
CA ASN A 242 27.91 -2.24 20.01
C ASN A 242 27.71 -3.08 21.28
N LEU A 243 28.78 -3.35 22.02
CA LEU A 243 28.71 -4.13 23.25
C LEU A 243 28.11 -3.32 24.40
N ALA A 244 28.32 -2.00 24.43
CA ALA A 244 27.72 -1.12 25.43
C ALA A 244 26.20 -1.09 25.29
N SER A 245 25.69 -0.88 24.07
CA SER A 245 24.25 -0.86 23.80
C SER A 245 23.60 -2.22 24.02
N LEU A 246 24.27 -3.32 23.65
CA LEU A 246 23.80 -4.67 23.92
C LEU A 246 23.75 -4.97 25.43
N GLY A 247 24.74 -4.52 26.21
CA GLY A 247 24.78 -4.68 27.66
C GLY A 247 23.64 -3.94 28.37
N ILE A 248 23.36 -2.70 27.96
CA ILE A 248 22.25 -1.90 28.50
C ILE A 248 20.90 -2.58 28.21
N ALA A 249 20.69 -3.03 26.98
CA ALA A 249 19.45 -3.69 26.58
C ALA A 249 19.24 -5.05 27.27
N ALA A 250 20.27 -5.90 27.24
CA ALA A 250 20.20 -7.27 27.75
C ALA A 250 20.00 -7.31 29.27
N SER A 251 20.66 -6.43 30.02
CA SER A 251 20.57 -6.40 31.48
C SER A 251 19.15 -6.13 31.99
N TYR A 252 18.43 -5.17 31.42
CA TYR A 252 17.04 -4.90 31.80
C TYR A 252 16.04 -5.92 31.30
N LEU A 253 16.20 -6.38 30.04
CA LEU A 253 15.34 -7.42 29.49
C LEU A 253 15.31 -8.63 30.43
N TRP A 254 16.48 -8.96 30.98
CA TRP A 254 16.64 -10.10 31.83
C TRP A 254 16.09 -9.92 33.26
N VAL A 255 16.24 -8.73 33.85
CA VAL A 255 15.54 -8.40 35.11
C VAL A 255 14.03 -8.52 34.91
N GLY A 256 13.50 -8.00 33.79
CA GLY A 256 12.10 -8.09 33.43
C GLY A 256 11.59 -9.52 33.23
N VAL A 257 12.36 -10.39 32.56
CA VAL A 257 12.01 -11.81 32.35
C VAL A 257 11.88 -12.55 33.68
N HIS A 258 12.82 -12.34 34.61
CA HIS A 258 12.78 -13.00 35.92
C HIS A 258 11.74 -12.38 36.88
N ALA A 259 11.39 -11.11 36.71
CA ALA A 259 10.29 -10.48 37.44
C ALA A 259 8.91 -11.01 36.97
N LEU A 260 8.76 -11.33 35.68
CA LEU A 260 7.50 -11.84 35.12
C LEU A 260 7.39 -13.38 35.18
N SER A 261 8.51 -14.09 35.26
CA SER A 261 8.53 -15.55 35.20
C SER A 261 7.71 -16.15 36.35
N ASN A 262 6.83 -17.10 36.04
CA ASN A 262 6.09 -17.87 37.04
C ASN A 262 6.14 -19.35 36.67
N ASP A 263 7.06 -20.11 37.28
CA ASP A 263 7.37 -21.51 36.93
C ASP A 263 7.71 -21.73 35.44
N TRP A 264 8.29 -20.72 34.78
CA TRP A 264 8.61 -20.81 33.36
C TRP A 264 9.71 -21.84 33.11
N VAL A 265 9.47 -22.73 32.15
CA VAL A 265 10.48 -23.65 31.61
C VAL A 265 10.83 -23.21 30.20
N VAL A 266 12.01 -22.61 30.03
CA VAL A 266 12.50 -22.15 28.73
C VAL A 266 13.71 -23.00 28.35
N LEU A 267 13.63 -23.67 27.19
CA LEU A 267 14.70 -24.57 26.68
C LEU A 267 15.12 -25.66 27.68
N GLY A 268 14.18 -26.15 28.51
CA GLY A 268 14.43 -27.18 29.52
C GLY A 268 15.04 -26.66 30.83
N LEU A 269 15.25 -25.34 30.98
CA LEU A 269 15.70 -24.71 32.23
C LEU A 269 14.53 -24.06 32.96
N HIS A 270 14.45 -24.31 34.27
CA HIS A 270 13.52 -23.62 35.16
C HIS A 270 14.05 -22.21 35.46
N LEU A 271 13.26 -21.19 35.13
CA LEU A 271 13.53 -19.80 35.48
C LEU A 271 13.02 -19.53 36.89
N VAL A 272 13.92 -19.15 37.79
CA VAL A 272 13.57 -18.77 39.16
C VAL A 272 13.04 -17.33 39.20
N PRO A 273 11.84 -17.08 39.75
CA PRO A 273 11.27 -15.74 39.86
C PRO A 273 12.03 -14.84 40.84
N LEU A 274 11.91 -13.53 40.64
CA LEU A 274 12.28 -12.52 41.63
C LEU A 274 11.05 -12.20 42.49
N GLU A 275 11.04 -12.65 43.75
CA GLU A 275 9.91 -12.52 44.67
C GLU A 275 10.15 -11.47 45.76
N ASP A 276 11.41 -11.17 46.12
CA ASP A 276 11.74 -10.18 47.13
C ASP A 276 11.71 -8.77 46.52
N ASP A 277 10.68 -8.00 46.89
CA ASP A 277 10.46 -6.62 46.44
C ASP A 277 11.70 -5.72 46.67
N VAL A 278 12.39 -5.88 47.80
CA VAL A 278 13.55 -5.05 48.17
C VAL A 278 14.76 -5.47 47.34
N LEU A 279 14.99 -6.78 47.19
CA LEU A 279 16.09 -7.30 46.38
C LEU A 279 15.95 -6.90 44.91
N THR A 280 14.74 -7.03 44.36
CA THR A 280 14.39 -6.63 42.99
C THR A 280 14.55 -5.12 42.80
N PHE A 281 14.07 -4.32 43.76
CA PHE A 281 14.18 -2.87 43.71
C PHE A 281 15.64 -2.39 43.75
N LEU A 282 16.48 -3.02 44.58
CA LEU A 282 17.92 -2.72 44.66
C LEU A 282 18.70 -3.19 43.42
N LEU A 283 18.37 -4.36 42.87
CA LEU A 283 18.93 -4.82 41.60
C LEU A 283 18.60 -3.83 40.49
N MET A 284 17.32 -3.44 40.36
CA MET A 284 16.86 -2.43 39.41
C MET A 284 17.62 -1.11 39.58
N ALA A 285 17.79 -0.60 40.80
CA ALA A 285 18.56 0.62 41.05
C ALA A 285 20.03 0.50 40.62
N THR A 286 20.66 -0.66 40.90
CA THR A 286 22.06 -0.91 40.56
C THR A 286 22.27 -1.03 39.05
N ILE A 287 21.47 -1.83 38.37
CA ILE A 287 21.49 -1.99 36.90
C ILE A 287 21.19 -0.65 36.22
N THR A 288 20.21 0.09 36.73
CA THR A 288 19.84 1.42 36.19
C THR A 288 20.97 2.43 36.31
N GLY A 289 21.65 2.49 37.45
CA GLY A 289 22.82 3.34 37.61
C GLY A 289 23.95 2.97 36.66
N MET A 290 24.27 1.68 36.53
CA MET A 290 25.32 1.21 35.59
C MET A 290 24.96 1.53 34.14
N ASN A 291 23.71 1.28 33.74
CA ASN A 291 23.22 1.55 32.39
C ASN A 291 23.22 3.04 32.06
N ALA A 292 22.79 3.90 32.99
CA ALA A 292 22.84 5.35 32.82
C ALA A 292 24.28 5.86 32.63
N VAL A 293 25.26 5.32 33.36
CA VAL A 293 26.69 5.66 33.21
C VAL A 293 27.23 5.21 31.86
N MET A 294 26.93 3.97 31.44
CA MET A 294 27.38 3.44 30.15
C MET A 294 26.75 4.21 28.98
N ALA A 295 25.46 4.54 29.07
CA ALA A 295 24.75 5.33 28.07
C ALA A 295 25.33 6.74 27.94
N THR A 296 25.69 7.41 29.06
CA THR A 296 26.36 8.72 29.01
C THR A 296 27.76 8.62 28.43
N ARG A 297 28.55 7.60 28.79
CA ARG A 297 29.95 7.46 28.35
C ARG A 297 30.09 7.13 26.86
N PHE A 298 29.17 6.31 26.33
CA PHE A 298 29.22 5.83 24.95
C PHE A 298 28.22 6.55 24.03
N ALA A 299 27.57 7.63 24.48
CA ALA A 299 26.50 8.32 23.73
C ALA A 299 26.88 8.66 22.28
N GLU A 300 28.14 9.08 22.06
CA GLU A 300 28.67 9.49 20.75
C GLU A 300 29.27 8.33 19.92
N HIS A 301 29.30 7.10 20.43
CA HIS A 301 29.86 5.96 19.70
C HIS A 301 28.85 5.33 18.74
N GLU A 302 29.33 4.87 17.58
CA GLU A 302 28.52 4.09 16.65
C GLU A 302 28.07 2.75 17.25
N ASN A 303 26.87 2.30 16.88
CA ASN A 303 26.36 1.01 17.31
C ASN A 303 25.40 0.37 16.29
N TRP A 304 25.25 -0.95 16.40
CA TRP A 304 24.41 -1.76 15.53
C TRP A 304 22.94 -1.38 15.55
N PHE A 305 22.38 -1.04 16.71
CA PHE A 305 20.96 -0.73 16.79
C PHE A 305 20.64 0.59 16.09
N SER A 306 21.50 1.61 16.25
CA SER A 306 21.41 2.85 15.47
C SER A 306 21.60 2.64 13.97
N ALA A 307 22.57 1.80 13.57
CA ALA A 307 22.77 1.46 12.17
C ALA A 307 21.61 0.64 11.57
N ALA A 308 21.00 -0.24 12.36
CA ALA A 308 19.81 -1.00 11.97
C ALA A 308 18.59 -0.09 11.79
N LEU A 309 18.36 0.85 12.71
CA LEU A 309 17.28 1.83 12.58
C LEU A 309 17.49 2.74 11.36
N GLN A 310 18.73 3.12 11.06
CA GLN A 310 19.05 3.84 9.83
C GLN A 310 18.80 2.99 8.58
N ALA A 311 19.18 1.72 8.61
CA ALA A 311 18.91 0.81 7.50
C ALA A 311 17.40 0.64 7.27
N VAL A 312 16.59 0.63 8.32
CA VAL A 312 15.12 0.60 8.22
C VAL A 312 14.54 1.95 7.76
N GLY A 313 15.32 3.02 7.76
CA GLY A 313 14.90 4.36 7.34
C GLY A 313 14.30 5.21 8.47
N LEU A 314 14.50 4.82 9.73
CA LEU A 314 14.00 5.52 10.92
C LEU A 314 14.97 6.60 11.45
N GLY A 315 16.02 6.91 10.69
CA GLY A 315 17.09 7.84 11.08
C GLY A 315 18.26 7.16 11.80
N ARG A 316 19.26 7.94 12.22
CA ARG A 316 20.41 7.51 13.03
C ARG A 316 20.26 7.99 14.47
N PRO A 317 19.39 7.36 15.28
CA PRO A 317 19.29 7.72 16.68
C PRO A 317 20.62 7.51 17.41
N GLY A 318 20.90 8.35 18.41
CA GLY A 318 22.09 8.27 19.25
C GLY A 318 22.10 6.97 20.06
N LEU A 319 23.30 6.52 20.49
CA LEU A 319 23.42 5.29 21.27
C LEU A 319 22.56 5.35 22.53
N TRP A 320 22.53 6.51 23.18
CA TRP A 320 21.72 6.75 24.37
C TRP A 320 20.25 6.44 24.10
N ALA A 321 19.63 7.08 23.11
CA ALA A 321 18.21 6.90 22.81
C ALA A 321 17.84 5.45 22.49
N VAL A 322 18.64 4.75 21.68
CA VAL A 322 18.30 3.38 21.26
C VAL A 322 18.54 2.37 22.36
N SER A 323 19.67 2.45 23.05
CA SER A 323 20.01 1.49 24.10
C SER A 323 19.11 1.65 25.33
N VAL A 324 18.83 2.89 25.73
CA VAL A 324 17.87 3.18 26.80
C VAL A 324 16.47 2.78 26.38
N GLY A 325 16.02 3.14 25.17
CA GLY A 325 14.71 2.73 24.66
C GLY A 325 14.50 1.22 24.67
N LEU A 326 15.47 0.44 24.18
CA LEU A 326 15.41 -1.02 24.19
C LEU A 326 15.49 -1.60 25.60
N GLY A 327 16.31 -1.02 26.48
CA GLY A 327 16.38 -1.38 27.89
C GLY A 327 15.09 -1.09 28.65
N MET A 328 14.39 0.00 28.32
CA MET A 328 13.12 0.37 28.92
C MET A 328 12.04 -0.69 28.67
N ILE A 329 12.07 -1.43 27.56
CA ILE A 329 11.15 -2.57 27.34
C ILE A 329 11.30 -3.60 28.45
N GLY A 330 12.54 -3.99 28.77
CA GLY A 330 12.83 -4.91 29.87
C GLY A 330 12.43 -4.36 31.24
N ALA A 331 12.72 -3.08 31.48
CA ALA A 331 12.32 -2.41 32.71
C ALA A 331 10.79 -2.35 32.87
N THR A 332 10.04 -2.12 31.78
CA THR A 332 8.57 -2.12 31.80
C THR A 332 7.98 -3.50 32.08
N LEU A 333 8.66 -4.60 31.72
CA LEU A 333 8.22 -5.96 32.12
C LEU A 333 8.28 -6.14 33.64
N SER A 334 9.35 -5.66 34.28
CA SER A 334 9.47 -5.67 35.74
C SER A 334 8.40 -4.80 36.42
N VAL A 335 8.11 -3.65 35.84
CA VAL A 335 7.06 -2.74 36.32
C VAL A 335 5.67 -3.38 36.16
N ALA A 336 5.41 -4.02 35.02
CA ALA A 336 4.15 -4.69 34.73
C ALA A 336 3.91 -5.91 35.64
N ALA A 337 4.97 -6.68 35.95
CA ALA A 337 4.89 -7.83 36.86
C ALA A 337 4.41 -7.43 38.27
N ASN A 338 4.69 -6.20 38.70
CA ASN A 338 4.36 -5.69 40.03
C ASN A 338 3.25 -4.62 40.01
N ARG A 339 2.43 -4.58 38.94
CA ARG A 339 1.40 -3.53 38.75
C ARG A 339 0.30 -3.52 39.81
N GLU A 340 0.12 -4.62 40.54
CA GLU A 340 -0.90 -4.72 41.61
C GLU A 340 -0.61 -3.77 42.77
N ASP A 341 0.67 -3.50 43.07
CA ASP A 341 1.08 -2.40 43.95
C ASP A 341 1.48 -1.19 43.10
N VAL A 342 0.49 -0.33 42.83
CA VAL A 342 0.66 0.91 42.05
C VAL A 342 1.77 1.80 42.66
N GLY A 343 1.94 1.79 44.00
CA GLY A 343 2.98 2.57 44.67
C GLY A 343 4.39 2.04 44.38
N TYR A 344 4.57 0.72 44.41
CA TYR A 344 5.82 0.03 44.06
C TYR A 344 6.16 0.20 42.57
N ALA A 345 5.19 0.00 41.69
CA ALA A 345 5.37 0.16 40.25
C ALA A 345 5.75 1.61 39.88
N LEU A 346 5.08 2.61 40.46
CA LEU A 346 5.45 4.02 40.29
C LEU A 346 6.84 4.35 40.84
N ALA A 347 7.29 3.69 41.91
CA ALA A 347 8.63 3.87 42.46
C ALA A 347 9.71 3.38 41.50
N GLN A 348 9.51 2.20 40.88
CA GLN A 348 10.41 1.69 39.84
C GLN A 348 10.48 2.62 38.63
N VAL A 349 9.34 3.16 38.19
CA VAL A 349 9.28 4.15 37.10
C VAL A 349 10.02 5.43 37.46
N ALA A 350 9.80 5.98 38.66
CA ALA A 350 10.43 7.21 39.10
C ALA A 350 11.96 7.08 39.23
N LEU A 351 12.44 5.90 39.63
CA LEU A 351 13.86 5.52 39.65
C LEU A 351 14.49 5.59 38.25
N LEU A 352 13.84 4.96 37.27
CA LEU A 352 14.27 4.98 35.85
C LEU A 352 14.29 6.41 35.30
N LEU A 353 13.19 7.15 35.50
CA LEU A 353 13.09 8.52 35.02
C LEU A 353 14.17 9.42 35.63
N THR A 354 14.53 9.23 36.90
CA THR A 354 15.55 10.04 37.56
C THR A 354 16.95 9.78 36.98
N ALA A 355 17.33 8.51 36.86
CA ALA A 355 18.64 8.14 36.35
C ALA A 355 18.80 8.52 34.87
N PHE A 356 17.80 8.26 34.03
CA PHE A 356 17.87 8.58 32.60
C PHE A 356 17.70 10.06 32.30
N SER A 357 16.87 10.81 33.06
CA SER A 357 16.81 12.28 32.90
C SER A 357 18.15 12.91 33.24
N GLY A 358 18.83 12.44 34.29
CA GLY A 358 20.17 12.89 34.63
C GLY A 358 21.23 12.51 33.60
N SER A 359 21.18 11.27 33.10
CA SER A 359 22.06 10.78 32.03
C SER A 359 21.89 11.56 30.73
N TYR A 360 20.64 11.85 30.33
CA TYR A 360 20.30 12.66 29.16
C TYR A 360 20.87 14.08 29.27
N LEU A 361 20.61 14.77 30.39
CA LEU A 361 21.11 16.14 30.59
C LEU A 361 22.64 16.19 30.62
N ALA A 362 23.29 15.15 31.14
CA ALA A 362 24.75 15.04 31.09
C ALA A 362 25.27 14.91 29.64
N VAL A 363 24.58 14.14 28.78
CA VAL A 363 24.91 14.05 27.35
C VAL A 363 24.64 15.38 26.62
N ARG A 364 23.61 16.13 27.02
CA ARG A 364 23.32 17.50 26.52
C ARG A 364 24.31 18.56 27.00
N GLY A 365 25.37 18.19 27.72
CA GLY A 365 26.40 19.13 28.16
C GLY A 365 26.09 19.87 29.47
N VAL A 366 25.03 19.49 30.20
CA VAL A 366 24.79 20.05 31.55
C VAL A 366 25.85 19.52 32.51
N ALA A 367 26.52 20.43 33.22
CA ALA A 367 27.59 20.07 34.13
C ALA A 367 27.12 19.06 35.19
N TRP A 368 27.84 17.93 35.32
CA TRP A 368 27.49 16.88 36.29
C TRP A 368 27.32 17.41 37.71
N THR A 369 28.09 18.42 38.10
CA THR A 369 28.01 19.06 39.44
C THR A 369 26.65 19.68 39.75
N SER A 370 25.89 20.15 38.75
CA SER A 370 24.53 20.68 38.98
C SER A 370 23.47 19.58 39.04
N LEU A 371 23.71 18.45 38.39
CA LEU A 371 22.81 17.28 38.36
C LEU A 371 23.00 16.39 39.59
N GLN A 372 24.23 16.26 40.08
CA GLN A 372 24.62 15.31 41.13
C GLN A 372 23.75 15.35 42.41
N PRO A 373 23.34 16.52 42.95
CA PRO A 373 22.48 16.55 44.14
C PRO A 373 21.13 15.87 43.91
N TRP A 374 20.53 16.08 42.75
CA TRP A 374 19.15 15.70 42.43
C TRP A 374 19.02 14.36 41.69
N VAL A 375 20.11 13.88 41.09
CA VAL A 375 20.14 12.62 40.32
C VAL A 375 20.88 11.51 41.07
N LEU A 376 21.94 11.84 41.82
CA LEU A 376 22.76 10.86 42.51
C LEU A 376 22.51 10.88 44.02
N TRP A 377 22.83 11.97 44.71
CA TRP A 377 22.89 11.97 46.18
C TRP A 377 21.52 11.81 46.84
N ILE A 378 20.57 12.70 46.55
CA ILE A 378 19.22 12.65 47.13
C ILE A 378 18.51 11.35 46.72
N PRO A 379 18.44 10.98 45.42
CA PRO A 379 17.87 9.71 45.00
C PRO A 379 18.48 8.48 45.65
N SER A 380 19.82 8.38 45.75
CA SER A 380 20.46 7.22 46.38
C SER A 380 20.12 7.11 47.86
N LEU A 381 20.03 8.24 48.58
CA LEU A 381 19.58 8.25 49.97
C LEU A 381 18.10 7.83 50.07
N LEU A 382 17.24 8.31 49.18
CA LEU A 382 15.83 7.91 49.13
C LEU A 382 15.70 6.41 48.84
N THR A 383 16.44 5.86 47.87
CA THR A 383 16.43 4.42 47.52
C THR A 383 16.99 3.57 48.66
N LEU A 384 18.11 3.96 49.29
CA LEU A 384 18.68 3.23 50.43
C LEU A 384 17.76 3.29 51.66
N SER A 385 17.02 4.38 51.84
CA SER A 385 16.07 4.50 52.95
C SER A 385 14.90 3.53 52.82
N VAL A 386 14.57 3.05 51.61
CA VAL A 386 13.53 2.03 51.40
C VAL A 386 13.85 0.75 52.16
N VAL A 387 15.13 0.34 52.25
CA VAL A 387 15.53 -0.92 52.90
C VAL A 387 15.04 -1.02 54.36
N PRO A 388 15.39 -0.09 55.28
CA PRO A 388 14.86 -0.14 56.64
C PRO A 388 13.38 0.23 56.73
N LEU A 389 12.85 1.11 55.88
CA LEU A 389 11.44 1.54 55.96
C LEU A 389 10.46 0.46 55.48
N ALA A 390 10.81 -0.28 54.42
CA ALA A 390 10.02 -1.41 53.91
C ALA A 390 10.06 -2.59 54.89
N ALA A 391 11.23 -2.88 55.48
CA ALA A 391 11.37 -3.90 56.53
C ALA A 391 10.54 -3.61 57.79
N LEU A 392 10.22 -2.34 58.04
CA LEU A 392 9.39 -1.88 59.17
C LEU A 392 7.91 -1.64 58.78
N SER A 393 7.54 -1.85 57.52
CA SER A 393 6.19 -1.65 56.98
C SER A 393 5.58 -0.28 57.34
N VAL A 394 6.37 0.79 57.24
CA VAL A 394 5.96 2.14 57.65
C VAL A 394 5.04 2.80 56.61
N GLU A 395 3.85 3.22 57.01
CA GLU A 395 2.97 4.07 56.19
C GLU A 395 3.01 5.53 56.65
N VAL A 396 3.09 6.47 55.71
CA VAL A 396 3.14 7.92 56.02
C VAL A 396 1.94 8.60 55.36
N GLY A 397 0.98 9.02 56.18
CA GLY A 397 -0.22 9.72 55.68
C GLY A 397 -1.12 8.89 54.78
N GLY A 398 -1.10 7.55 54.93
CA GLY A 398 -1.83 6.61 54.08
C GLY A 398 -1.14 6.28 52.76
N LEU A 399 0.10 6.72 52.55
CA LEU A 399 0.94 6.33 51.41
C LEU A 399 1.94 5.26 51.82
N SER A 400 2.13 4.26 50.96
CA SER A 400 3.19 3.25 51.11
C SER A 400 4.59 3.88 51.00
N VAL A 401 5.60 3.22 51.55
CA VAL A 401 7.02 3.64 51.44
C VAL A 401 7.41 3.88 49.98
N TYR A 402 6.96 3.01 49.08
CA TYR A 402 7.23 3.11 47.66
C TYR A 402 6.47 4.25 46.98
N ALA A 403 5.19 4.48 47.30
CA ALA A 403 4.44 5.63 46.78
C ALA A 403 5.07 6.97 47.22
N LEU A 404 5.53 7.06 48.48
CA LEU A 404 6.26 8.22 48.98
C LEU A 404 7.61 8.40 48.25
N HIS A 405 8.35 7.31 48.04
CA HIS A 405 9.58 7.32 47.26
C HIS A 405 9.32 7.83 45.83
N ALA A 406 8.30 7.31 45.15
CA ALA A 406 7.91 7.72 43.80
C ALA A 406 7.62 9.22 43.72
N GLY A 407 6.80 9.75 44.63
CA GLY A 407 6.46 11.18 44.68
C GLY A 407 7.68 12.08 44.90
N LEU A 408 8.58 11.70 45.81
CA LEU A 408 9.81 12.46 46.09
C LEU A 408 10.80 12.40 44.90
N MET A 409 10.88 11.27 44.22
CA MET A 409 11.70 11.11 43.00
C MET A 409 11.15 11.95 41.85
N VAL A 410 9.83 11.94 41.61
CA VAL A 410 9.17 12.80 40.62
C VAL A 410 9.41 14.28 40.92
N ALA A 411 9.38 14.68 42.20
CA ALA A 411 9.73 16.05 42.59
C ALA A 411 11.19 16.40 42.25
N CYS A 412 12.13 15.49 42.49
CA CYS A 412 13.54 15.68 42.11
C CYS A 412 13.69 15.85 40.58
N ILE A 413 13.02 15.01 39.79
CA ILE A 413 13.01 15.11 38.32
C ILE A 413 12.41 16.45 37.88
N ALA A 414 11.26 16.83 38.42
CA ALA A 414 10.59 18.08 38.06
C ALA A 414 11.49 19.30 38.30
N VAL A 415 12.20 19.34 39.44
CA VAL A 415 13.17 20.42 39.73
C VAL A 415 14.29 20.44 38.70
N VAL A 416 14.86 19.28 38.35
CA VAL A 416 15.97 19.17 37.39
C VAL A 416 15.53 19.58 35.97
N VAL A 417 14.40 19.05 35.50
CA VAL A 417 13.88 19.32 34.15
C VAL A 417 13.45 20.78 34.00
N LEU A 418 12.73 21.35 34.98
CA LEU A 418 12.29 22.75 34.93
C LEU A 418 13.48 23.72 35.02
N ARG A 419 14.52 23.39 35.81
CA ARG A 419 15.72 24.23 35.91
C ARG A 419 16.53 24.26 34.61
N HIS A 420 16.42 23.21 33.80
CA HIS A 420 17.19 23.02 32.57
C HIS A 420 16.28 22.90 31.33
N GLU A 421 15.08 23.51 31.35
CA GLU A 421 14.05 23.40 30.29
C GLU A 421 14.59 23.69 28.88
N ALA A 422 15.49 24.67 28.75
CA ALA A 422 16.10 25.06 27.48
C ALA A 422 17.03 23.99 26.86
N SER A 423 17.59 23.08 27.68
CA SER A 423 18.46 21.99 27.21
C SER A 423 17.69 20.73 26.82
N VAL A 424 16.36 20.72 26.99
CA VAL A 424 15.50 19.60 26.61
C VAL A 424 14.98 19.83 25.19
N SER A 425 15.31 18.91 24.27
CA SER A 425 14.84 18.97 22.89
C SER A 425 13.34 18.68 22.81
N ASP A 426 12.71 19.20 21.76
CA ASP A 426 11.33 18.87 21.44
C ASP A 426 11.15 17.36 21.22
N HIS A 427 12.17 16.68 20.67
CA HIS A 427 12.21 15.23 20.46
C HIS A 427 11.95 14.43 21.74
N VAL A 428 12.65 14.78 22.82
CA VAL A 428 12.48 14.12 24.12
C VAL A 428 11.12 14.44 24.73
N LEU A 429 10.63 15.67 24.57
CA LEU A 429 9.33 16.06 25.14
C LEU A 429 8.18 15.27 24.53
N TRP A 430 8.10 15.16 23.19
CA TRP A 430 7.00 14.42 22.57
C TRP A 430 7.13 12.90 22.72
N MET A 431 8.33 12.32 22.60
CA MET A 431 8.53 10.88 22.86
C MET A 431 8.30 10.52 24.33
N GLY A 432 8.76 11.38 25.25
CA GLY A 432 8.54 11.23 26.68
C GLY A 432 7.05 11.30 27.04
N SER A 433 6.26 12.19 26.42
CA SER A 433 4.82 12.24 26.59
C SER A 433 4.11 10.97 26.12
N ILE A 434 4.49 10.42 24.95
CA ILE A 434 3.95 9.14 24.48
C ILE A 434 4.28 8.01 25.45
N ALA A 435 5.55 7.87 25.84
CA ALA A 435 5.99 6.83 26.77
C ALA A 435 5.27 6.94 28.13
N LEU A 436 5.08 8.16 28.64
CA LEU A 436 4.35 8.41 29.87
C LEU A 436 2.87 8.02 29.77
N VAL A 437 2.21 8.31 28.65
CA VAL A 437 0.80 7.91 28.43
C VAL A 437 0.67 6.39 28.32
N VAL A 438 1.58 5.72 27.60
CA VAL A 438 1.61 4.24 27.55
C VAL A 438 1.75 3.67 28.96
N LEU A 439 2.69 4.19 29.74
CA LEU A 439 2.95 3.74 31.09
C LEU A 439 1.79 4.00 32.05
N LEU A 440 1.16 5.18 31.98
CA LEU A 440 -0.05 5.49 32.75
C LEU A 440 -1.20 4.53 32.40
N THR A 441 -1.33 4.17 31.12
CA THR A 441 -2.37 3.24 30.66
C THR A 441 -2.13 1.81 31.13
N LEU A 442 -0.86 1.39 31.25
CA LEU A 442 -0.50 0.07 31.77
C LEU A 442 -0.61 -0.02 33.30
N LEU A 443 -0.34 1.09 34.01
CA LEU A 443 -0.20 1.11 35.46
C LEU A 443 -1.47 1.48 36.21
N VAL A 444 -2.31 2.34 35.64
CA VAL A 444 -3.52 2.79 36.32
C VAL A 444 -4.63 1.81 35.97
N PRO A 445 -5.11 0.98 36.92
CA PRO A 445 -6.18 0.03 36.65
C PRO A 445 -7.45 0.77 36.25
N SER A 446 -8.11 0.25 35.21
CA SER A 446 -9.31 0.84 34.60
C SER A 446 -10.38 -0.22 34.37
N GLY A 447 -10.81 -0.89 35.45
CA GLY A 447 -11.96 -1.80 35.42
C GLY A 447 -13.29 -1.04 35.54
N ALA A 448 -14.40 -1.67 35.10
CA ALA A 448 -15.75 -1.07 34.99
C ALA A 448 -16.30 -0.40 36.27
N GLU A 449 -15.86 -0.80 37.46
CA GLU A 449 -16.32 -0.25 38.75
C GLU A 449 -15.25 0.55 39.51
N ASP A 450 -14.10 0.83 38.87
CA ASP A 450 -12.93 1.31 39.58
C ASP A 450 -12.78 2.85 39.60
N THR A 451 -12.32 3.39 40.73
CA THR A 451 -12.03 4.84 40.90
C THR A 451 -10.85 5.33 40.06
N GLY A 452 -10.12 4.41 39.41
CA GLY A 452 -8.97 4.69 38.55
C GLY A 452 -9.31 5.24 37.15
N GLN A 453 -10.49 4.97 36.59
CA GLN A 453 -10.89 5.47 35.26
C GLN A 453 -10.80 7.01 35.12
N PRO A 454 -11.39 7.83 36.02
CA PRO A 454 -11.28 9.28 35.93
C PRO A 454 -9.84 9.78 36.13
N LEU A 455 -9.02 9.08 36.94
CA LEU A 455 -7.61 9.41 37.14
C LEU A 455 -6.79 9.17 35.87
N LEU A 456 -7.03 8.05 35.17
CA LEU A 456 -6.39 7.74 33.89
C LEU A 456 -6.75 8.79 32.84
N VAL A 457 -8.04 9.06 32.64
CA VAL A 457 -8.52 10.04 31.64
C VAL A 457 -8.00 11.45 31.95
N ALA A 458 -8.03 11.86 33.22
CA ALA A 458 -7.49 13.15 33.64
C ALA A 458 -5.96 13.21 33.43
N GLY A 459 -5.22 12.16 33.81
CA GLY A 459 -3.77 12.08 33.65
C GLY A 459 -3.34 12.19 32.18
N VAL A 460 -4.00 11.43 31.29
CA VAL A 460 -3.73 11.46 29.85
C VAL A 460 -4.09 12.82 29.24
N LEU A 461 -5.23 13.41 29.60
CA LEU A 461 -5.60 14.76 29.15
C LEU A 461 -4.63 15.83 29.65
N VAL A 462 -4.09 15.71 30.86
CA VAL A 462 -3.07 16.62 31.40
C VAL A 462 -1.77 16.50 30.60
N VAL A 463 -1.33 15.29 30.26
CA VAL A 463 -0.12 15.10 29.44
C VAL A 463 -0.30 15.71 28.06
N TRP A 464 -1.39 15.40 27.35
CA TRP A 464 -1.63 15.95 26.01
C TRP A 464 -1.92 17.45 26.02
N GLY A 465 -2.67 17.94 27.00
CA GLY A 465 -2.91 19.37 27.20
C GLY A 465 -1.64 20.14 27.54
N GLY A 466 -0.75 19.56 28.36
CA GLY A 466 0.57 20.09 28.67
C GLY A 466 1.48 20.14 27.44
N LEU A 467 1.47 19.10 26.62
CA LEU A 467 2.20 19.05 25.35
C LEU A 467 1.66 20.09 24.35
N ALA A 468 0.34 20.24 24.25
CA ALA A 468 -0.32 21.26 23.44
C ALA A 468 0.04 22.68 23.92
N TRP A 469 0.09 22.90 25.23
CA TRP A 469 0.52 24.18 25.82
C TRP A 469 1.98 24.49 25.51
N LEU A 470 2.88 23.51 25.66
CA LEU A 470 4.29 23.65 25.29
C LEU A 470 4.46 23.90 23.79
N ALA A 471 3.68 23.23 22.94
CA ALA A 471 3.67 23.47 21.49
C ALA A 471 3.33 24.92 21.16
N LEU A 472 2.28 25.47 21.78
CA LEU A 472 1.86 26.86 21.62
C LEU A 472 2.82 27.89 22.24
N ARG A 473 3.62 27.49 23.24
CA ARG A 473 4.59 28.38 23.92
C ARG A 473 5.94 28.42 23.20
N ARG A 474 6.37 27.28 22.64
CA ARG A 474 7.66 27.11 21.94
C ARG A 474 7.53 27.31 20.42
N ASP A 475 6.31 27.50 19.90
CA ASP A 475 5.99 27.47 18.47
C ASP A 475 6.56 26.23 17.75
N ALA A 476 6.56 25.09 18.45
CA ALA A 476 7.24 23.87 18.05
C ALA A 476 6.33 22.96 17.17
N PRO A 477 6.64 22.78 15.86
CA PRO A 477 5.82 22.00 14.94
C PRO A 477 5.67 20.53 15.35
N SER A 478 6.73 19.93 15.92
CA SER A 478 6.75 18.52 16.35
C SER A 478 5.93 18.23 17.59
N LEU A 479 5.89 19.17 18.54
CA LEU A 479 5.02 19.09 19.70
C LEU A 479 3.56 19.27 19.29
N ALA A 480 3.28 20.19 18.36
CA ALA A 480 1.93 20.42 17.83
C ALA A 480 1.40 19.18 17.09
N GLY A 481 2.22 18.58 16.23
CA GLY A 481 1.93 17.32 15.54
C GLY A 481 1.49 16.21 16.48
N THR A 482 2.32 15.98 17.51
CA THR A 482 2.10 14.91 18.48
C THR A 482 0.89 15.19 19.36
N ALA A 483 0.71 16.43 19.84
CA ALA A 483 -0.40 16.80 20.71
C ALA A 483 -1.77 16.73 20.01
N VAL A 484 -1.82 16.94 18.69
CA VAL A 484 -3.07 16.86 17.91
C VAL A 484 -3.41 15.40 17.55
N LEU A 485 -2.44 14.60 17.10
CA LEU A 485 -2.72 13.27 16.57
C LEU A 485 -2.77 12.17 17.65
N SER A 486 -1.86 12.21 18.63
CA SER A 486 -1.70 11.14 19.62
C SER A 486 -2.94 10.87 20.50
N PRO A 487 -3.72 11.88 20.94
CA PRO A 487 -4.94 11.63 21.71
C PRO A 487 -5.94 10.73 20.98
N TRP A 488 -6.09 10.91 19.65
CA TRP A 488 -6.98 10.11 18.83
C TRP A 488 -6.42 8.69 18.61
N VAL A 489 -5.11 8.57 18.34
CA VAL A 489 -4.45 7.25 18.24
C VAL A 489 -4.65 6.46 19.53
N TRP A 490 -4.47 7.10 20.69
CA TRP A 490 -4.65 6.48 21.99
C TRP A 490 -6.10 6.01 22.20
N ALA A 491 -7.10 6.84 21.91
CA ALA A 491 -8.50 6.43 22.01
C ALA A 491 -8.83 5.25 21.08
N MET A 492 -8.26 5.21 19.88
CA MET A 492 -8.49 4.14 18.90
C MET A 492 -8.02 2.76 19.39
N LEU A 493 -7.05 2.69 20.32
CA LEU A 493 -6.56 1.42 20.87
C LEU A 493 -7.60 0.66 21.70
N PHE A 494 -8.58 1.37 22.27
CA PHE A 494 -9.58 0.82 23.20
C PHE A 494 -11.00 0.87 22.64
N VAL A 495 -11.13 1.24 21.37
CA VAL A 495 -12.41 1.48 20.72
C VAL A 495 -12.67 0.37 19.69
N GLY A 496 -13.79 -0.34 19.84
CA GLY A 496 -14.29 -1.31 18.85
C GLY A 496 -13.62 -2.68 18.88
N ASP A 497 -13.36 -3.23 20.08
CA ASP A 497 -12.70 -4.53 20.34
C ASP A 497 -11.35 -4.66 19.61
N PHE A 498 -10.65 -3.54 19.44
CA PHE A 498 -9.36 -3.51 18.75
C PHE A 498 -8.23 -4.01 19.66
N ASP A 499 -8.40 -3.84 20.97
CA ASP A 499 -7.60 -4.45 22.03
C ASP A 499 -7.65 -5.98 21.93
N ASP A 500 -8.83 -6.60 21.85
CA ASP A 500 -9.01 -8.07 21.71
C ASP A 500 -8.28 -8.67 20.49
N ARG A 501 -8.01 -7.87 19.46
CA ARG A 501 -7.32 -8.30 18.22
C ARG A 501 -5.81 -8.07 18.23
N LEU A 502 -5.30 -7.14 19.03
CA LEU A 502 -3.88 -6.76 19.05
C LEU A 502 -3.15 -7.17 20.34
N LEU A 503 -3.85 -7.25 21.46
CA LEU A 503 -3.31 -7.58 22.77
C LEU A 503 -4.23 -8.62 23.43
N SER A 504 -3.64 -9.64 24.06
CA SER A 504 -4.42 -10.60 24.85
C SER A 504 -5.22 -9.85 25.92
N SER A 505 -6.54 -10.05 25.96
CA SER A 505 -7.50 -9.40 26.88
C SER A 505 -7.05 -9.42 28.35
N ASP A 506 -6.25 -10.40 28.74
CA ASP A 506 -5.77 -10.56 30.12
C ASP A 506 -4.70 -9.52 30.55
N ILE A 507 -4.09 -8.78 29.63
CA ILE A 507 -2.94 -7.91 29.92
C ILE A 507 -3.34 -6.43 30.06
N VAL A 508 -4.32 -5.92 29.30
CA VAL A 508 -4.77 -4.50 29.41
C VAL A 508 -6.27 -4.41 29.11
N THR A 509 -7.14 -4.57 30.11
CA THR A 509 -8.58 -4.26 29.97
C THR A 509 -8.80 -2.79 30.32
N THR A 510 -8.75 -1.90 29.33
CA THR A 510 -9.12 -0.49 29.53
C THR A 510 -10.55 -0.25 29.07
N GLU A 511 -11.49 -0.44 29.99
CA GLU A 511 -12.90 -0.13 29.76
C GLU A 511 -13.18 1.30 30.25
N LEU A 512 -13.48 2.19 29.30
CA LEU A 512 -13.91 3.55 29.61
C LEU A 512 -15.43 3.63 29.63
N SER A 513 -15.99 4.16 30.73
CA SER A 513 -17.41 4.51 30.72
C SER A 513 -17.73 5.49 29.58
N SER A 514 -18.91 5.33 28.98
CA SER A 514 -19.37 6.09 27.82
C SER A 514 -19.32 7.62 28.02
N SER A 515 -19.55 8.10 29.26
CA SER A 515 -19.45 9.51 29.63
C SER A 515 -18.01 10.03 29.65
N LEU A 516 -17.06 9.23 30.19
CA LEU A 516 -15.64 9.57 30.21
C LEU A 516 -15.02 9.52 28.81
N LEU A 517 -15.39 8.52 27.99
CA LEU A 517 -14.97 8.45 26.58
C LEU A 517 -15.46 9.69 25.81
N THR A 518 -16.72 10.08 26.00
CA THR A 518 -17.25 11.31 25.38
C THR A 518 -16.50 12.55 25.82
N ALA A 519 -16.20 12.68 27.12
CA ALA A 519 -15.44 13.80 27.66
C ALA A 519 -14.01 13.84 27.10
N PHE A 520 -13.36 12.68 26.96
CA PHE A 520 -12.03 12.56 26.38
C PHE A 520 -11.99 12.95 24.89
N LEU A 521 -12.91 12.42 24.08
CA LEU A 521 -12.98 12.75 22.65
C LEU A 521 -13.35 14.23 22.43
N GLY A 522 -14.25 14.78 23.24
CA GLY A 522 -14.57 16.21 23.24
C GLY A 522 -13.37 17.08 23.62
N GLY A 523 -12.62 16.70 24.66
CA GLY A 523 -11.38 17.37 25.06
C GLY A 523 -10.29 17.30 24.00
N SER A 524 -10.13 16.16 23.34
CA SER A 524 -9.20 15.95 22.23
C SER A 524 -9.57 16.79 21.00
N MET A 525 -10.87 16.92 20.69
CA MET A 525 -11.38 17.82 19.66
C MET A 525 -11.05 19.29 19.96
N PHE A 526 -11.22 19.70 21.22
CA PHE A 526 -10.87 21.05 21.67
C PHE A 526 -9.38 21.34 21.53
N VAL A 527 -8.50 20.40 21.97
CA VAL A 527 -7.04 20.52 21.80
C VAL A 527 -6.68 20.60 20.31
N THR A 528 -7.23 19.71 19.48
CA THR A 528 -6.99 19.63 18.03
C THR A 528 -7.26 20.98 17.36
N TYR A 529 -8.46 21.53 17.52
CA TYR A 529 -8.81 22.78 16.86
C TYR A 529 -8.10 24.01 17.47
N THR A 530 -7.80 24.01 18.77
CA THR A 530 -7.07 25.11 19.41
C THR A 530 -5.64 25.23 18.90
N VAL A 531 -4.93 24.09 18.81
CA VAL A 531 -3.56 24.04 18.26
C VAL A 531 -3.57 24.39 16.77
N ASN A 532 -4.48 23.79 16.01
CA ASN A 532 -4.60 23.99 14.57
C ASN A 532 -4.94 25.45 14.19
N LEU A 533 -5.78 26.16 14.96
CA LEU A 533 -6.10 27.58 14.70
C LEU A 533 -4.90 28.53 14.86
N ARG A 534 -3.89 28.15 15.66
CA ARG A 534 -2.71 28.98 15.92
C ARG A 534 -1.49 28.55 15.11
N LEU A 535 -1.21 27.25 15.04
CA LEU A 535 -0.02 26.67 14.43
C LEU A 535 -0.30 25.91 13.12
N GLY A 536 -1.55 25.81 12.64
CA GLY A 536 -1.87 25.08 11.42
C GLY A 536 -1.21 25.60 10.14
N ASP A 537 -0.71 26.85 10.16
CA ASP A 537 -0.01 27.49 9.04
C ASP A 537 1.52 27.25 9.06
N THR A 538 2.10 26.73 10.15
CA THR A 538 3.57 26.54 10.26
C THR A 538 4.11 25.33 9.48
N GLY A 539 3.31 24.75 8.57
CA GLY A 539 3.82 23.78 7.59
C GLY A 539 4.06 22.37 8.14
N VAL A 540 3.38 21.96 9.22
CA VAL A 540 3.37 20.57 9.69
C VAL A 540 2.61 19.70 8.68
N ASN A 541 3.30 19.24 7.65
CA ASN A 541 2.78 18.35 6.63
C ASN A 541 3.51 17.01 6.74
N LEU A 542 2.82 15.98 7.24
CA LEU A 542 3.32 14.59 7.28
C LEU A 542 3.65 14.09 5.86
N GLY A 543 3.00 14.67 4.85
CA GLY A 543 3.22 14.42 3.43
C GLY A 543 4.56 14.91 2.90
N ARG A 544 5.24 15.84 3.58
CA ARG A 544 6.52 16.42 3.14
C ARG A 544 7.66 15.40 3.11
N ASN A 545 7.56 14.37 3.96
CA ASN A 545 8.53 13.28 4.06
C ASN A 545 8.39 12.22 2.95
N PHE A 546 7.35 12.31 2.12
CA PHE A 546 7.20 11.43 0.97
C PHE A 546 8.14 11.93 -0.14
N THR A 547 9.21 11.17 -0.40
CA THR A 547 10.33 11.53 -1.28
C THR A 547 9.98 11.69 -2.77
N GLY A 548 8.70 11.63 -3.16
CA GLY A 548 8.28 11.82 -4.54
C GLY A 548 8.78 10.74 -5.51
N GLY A 549 9.31 9.63 -4.99
CA GLY A 549 9.87 8.53 -5.81
C GLY A 549 8.83 7.81 -6.69
N THR A 550 7.54 8.05 -6.45
CA THR A 550 6.44 7.64 -7.33
C THR A 550 5.49 8.80 -7.57
N GLU A 551 4.78 8.78 -8.70
CA GLU A 551 3.77 9.80 -9.01
C GLU A 551 2.67 9.86 -7.92
N LEU A 552 2.36 8.72 -7.29
CA LEU A 552 1.43 8.67 -6.15
C LEU A 552 1.99 9.38 -4.91
N SER A 553 3.26 9.11 -4.58
CA SER A 553 3.96 9.76 -3.46
C SER A 553 4.09 11.27 -3.68
N ALA A 554 4.44 11.70 -4.89
CA ALA A 554 4.48 13.10 -5.27
C ALA A 554 3.09 13.74 -5.18
N ARG A 555 2.04 13.06 -5.67
CA ARG A 555 0.66 13.54 -5.54
C ARG A 555 0.19 13.63 -4.08
N ILE A 556 0.58 12.72 -3.19
CA ILE A 556 0.23 12.78 -1.77
C ILE A 556 0.95 13.95 -1.08
N ARG A 557 2.25 14.12 -1.37
CA ARG A 557 3.04 15.27 -0.88
C ARG A 557 2.44 16.59 -1.34
N ASP A 558 2.23 16.71 -2.65
CA ASP A 558 1.78 17.94 -3.31
C ASP A 558 0.27 18.19 -3.08
N ALA A 559 -0.49 17.17 -2.67
CA ALA A 559 -1.87 17.36 -2.27
C ALA A 559 -2.00 18.17 -0.97
N GLY A 560 -1.07 18.10 -0.02
CA GLY A 560 -1.32 18.66 1.33
C GLY A 560 -2.46 17.94 2.07
N SER A 561 -2.76 16.68 1.70
CA SER A 561 -3.79 15.86 2.37
C SER A 561 -3.34 15.35 3.75
N LEU A 562 -2.09 15.61 4.10
CA LEU A 562 -1.41 15.14 5.30
C LEU A 562 -0.92 16.32 6.15
N ASP A 563 -1.46 17.52 5.90
CA ASP A 563 -1.28 18.67 6.79
C ASP A 563 -1.96 18.40 8.13
N LEU A 564 -1.38 18.92 9.22
CA LEU A 564 -1.84 18.70 10.59
C LEU A 564 -3.35 18.91 10.79
N TRP A 565 -3.88 19.94 10.13
CA TRP A 565 -5.32 20.22 10.15
C TRP A 565 -6.15 19.08 9.54
N SER A 566 -5.80 18.66 8.33
CA SER A 566 -6.52 17.60 7.59
C SER A 566 -6.33 16.21 8.19
N ALA A 567 -5.12 15.91 8.68
CA ALA A 567 -4.80 14.65 9.34
C ALA A 567 -5.51 14.54 10.70
N GLY A 568 -5.52 15.62 11.49
CA GLY A 568 -6.25 15.68 12.76
C GLY A 568 -7.75 15.50 12.57
N ALA A 569 -8.35 16.20 11.59
CA ALA A 569 -9.77 16.05 11.27
C ALA A 569 -10.11 14.62 10.77
N ALA A 570 -9.25 14.04 9.93
CA ALA A 570 -9.42 12.67 9.43
C ALA A 570 -9.42 11.65 10.57
N LEU A 571 -8.46 11.76 11.49
CA LEU A 571 -8.30 10.85 12.60
C LEU A 571 -9.43 11.01 13.64
N ALA A 572 -9.88 12.25 13.87
CA ALA A 572 -11.05 12.53 14.71
C ALA A 572 -12.32 11.85 14.16
N VAL A 573 -12.62 12.03 12.87
CA VAL A 573 -13.78 11.40 12.22
C VAL A 573 -13.67 9.87 12.25
N LEU A 574 -12.49 9.31 11.97
CA LEU A 574 -12.27 7.87 11.99
C LEU A 574 -12.47 7.28 13.39
N THR A 575 -11.90 7.93 14.42
CA THR A 575 -12.01 7.45 15.81
C THR A 575 -13.47 7.49 16.27
N VAL A 576 -14.17 8.61 16.03
CA VAL A 576 -15.59 8.75 16.37
C VAL A 576 -16.44 7.73 15.60
N LEU A 577 -16.14 7.46 14.32
CA LEU A 577 -16.83 6.47 13.52
C LEU A 577 -16.73 5.07 14.15
N VAL A 578 -15.52 4.63 14.51
CA VAL A 578 -15.34 3.31 15.14
C VAL A 578 -15.96 3.27 16.53
N SER A 579 -15.86 4.34 17.33
CA SER A 579 -16.51 4.43 18.64
C SER A 579 -18.03 4.39 18.56
N LEU A 580 -18.61 4.94 17.49
CA LEU A 580 -20.05 4.97 17.27
C LEU A 580 -20.60 3.66 16.69
N LEU A 581 -19.83 2.96 15.87
CA LEU A 581 -20.21 1.65 15.33
C LEU A 581 -19.96 0.50 16.32
N GLY A 582 -19.02 0.67 17.25
CA GLY A 582 -18.86 -0.20 18.43
C GLY A 582 -19.80 0.19 19.58
N GLU A 583 -19.74 -0.53 20.70
CA GLU A 583 -20.60 -0.27 21.88
C GLU A 583 -20.14 0.92 22.74
N GLY A 584 -19.18 1.73 22.28
CA GLY A 584 -18.48 2.72 23.11
C GLY A 584 -19.23 4.05 23.33
N LEU A 585 -19.90 4.60 22.32
CA LEU A 585 -20.53 5.93 22.39
C LEU A 585 -22.07 5.88 22.33
N PRO A 586 -22.76 6.76 23.06
CA PRO A 586 -24.20 6.93 22.88
C PRO A 586 -24.44 7.58 21.51
N LEU A 587 -25.45 7.07 20.79
CA LEU A 587 -25.79 7.47 19.44
C LEU A 587 -25.87 8.99 19.24
N GLU A 588 -26.48 9.72 20.17
CA GLU A 588 -26.66 11.17 20.10
C GLU A 588 -25.33 11.93 20.16
N LEU A 589 -24.45 11.54 21.09
CA LEU A 589 -23.16 12.18 21.31
C LEU A 589 -22.17 11.81 20.21
N GLY A 590 -22.19 10.56 19.73
CA GLY A 590 -21.35 10.14 18.61
C GLY A 590 -21.74 10.79 17.28
N LEU A 591 -23.05 10.94 16.98
CA LEU A 591 -23.51 11.69 15.82
C LEU A 591 -23.11 13.18 15.90
N LEU A 592 -23.19 13.79 17.09
CA LEU A 592 -22.73 15.17 17.31
C LEU A 592 -21.23 15.31 17.05
N LEU A 593 -20.40 14.45 17.66
CA LEU A 593 -18.95 14.45 17.46
C LEU A 593 -18.55 14.19 16.00
N LEU A 594 -19.32 13.40 15.25
CA LEU A 594 -19.08 13.10 13.84
C LEU A 594 -19.26 14.33 12.93
N ILE A 595 -20.31 15.13 13.18
CA ILE A 595 -20.61 16.32 12.36
C ILE A 595 -19.81 17.57 12.77
N CYS A 596 -19.32 17.62 14.01
CA CYS A 596 -18.57 18.76 14.57
C CYS A 596 -17.40 19.23 13.68
N PRO A 597 -16.50 18.35 13.18
CA PRO A 597 -15.35 18.78 12.37
C PRO A 597 -15.75 19.60 11.14
N MET A 598 -16.75 19.09 10.41
CA MET A 598 -17.25 19.67 9.17
C MET A 598 -18.00 20.99 9.41
N LEU A 599 -18.69 21.14 10.54
CA LEU A 599 -19.37 22.38 10.93
C LEU A 599 -18.37 23.45 11.42
N ILE A 600 -17.42 23.06 12.26
CA ILE A 600 -16.38 23.96 12.78
C ILE A 600 -15.60 24.57 11.60
N GLU A 601 -15.20 23.76 10.62
CA GLU A 601 -14.50 24.26 9.43
C GLU A 601 -15.35 25.23 8.60
N ALA A 602 -16.62 24.91 8.37
CA ALA A 602 -17.51 25.80 7.63
C ALA A 602 -17.73 27.14 8.35
N VAL A 603 -17.82 27.12 9.69
CA VAL A 603 -17.93 28.33 10.52
C VAL A 603 -16.63 29.13 10.53
N VAL A 604 -15.48 28.49 10.72
CA VAL A 604 -14.16 29.13 10.67
C VAL A 604 -13.95 29.80 9.32
N ALA A 605 -14.30 29.13 8.21
CA ALA A 605 -14.24 29.69 6.87
C ALA A 605 -15.17 30.92 6.72
N PHE A 606 -16.41 30.82 7.22
CA PHE A 606 -17.39 31.90 7.16
C PHE A 606 -16.99 33.13 7.98
N LEU A 607 -16.33 32.94 9.12
CA LEU A 607 -15.82 34.01 10.00
C LEU A 607 -14.52 34.66 9.47
N GLY A 608 -14.02 34.22 8.31
CA GLY A 608 -12.79 34.76 7.72
C GLY A 608 -11.51 34.19 8.32
N GLY A 609 -11.59 33.06 9.03
CA GLY A 609 -10.42 32.29 9.45
C GLY A 609 -9.59 31.82 8.26
N ARG A 610 -8.30 31.58 8.51
CA ARG A 610 -7.35 31.06 7.52
C ARG A 610 -7.76 29.64 7.14
N ARG A 611 -7.81 29.34 5.83
CA ARG A 611 -8.38 28.11 5.26
C ARG A 611 -7.29 27.10 4.97
N HIS A 612 -7.53 25.82 5.28
CA HIS A 612 -6.90 24.66 4.64
C HIS A 612 -8.01 23.72 4.11
N HIS A 613 -8.10 23.56 2.79
CA HIS A 613 -8.98 22.65 2.01
C HIS A 613 -10.30 22.10 2.67
N PRO A 614 -11.33 22.93 2.92
CA PRO A 614 -12.59 22.50 3.58
C PRO A 614 -13.38 21.43 2.83
N ARG A 615 -13.10 21.26 1.53
CA ARG A 615 -13.66 20.19 0.70
C ARG A 615 -13.25 18.79 1.18
N ARG A 616 -12.06 18.66 1.76
CA ARG A 616 -11.51 17.36 2.16
C ARG A 616 -12.22 16.82 3.38
N THR A 617 -12.36 17.64 4.41
CA THR A 617 -13.11 17.27 5.61
C THR A 617 -14.56 16.98 5.27
N LEU A 618 -15.17 17.77 4.37
CA LEU A 618 -16.50 17.48 3.81
C LEU A 618 -16.58 16.10 3.13
N THR A 619 -15.64 15.77 2.24
CA THR A 619 -15.62 14.45 1.59
C THR A 619 -15.41 13.32 2.59
N LEU A 620 -14.53 13.52 3.57
CA LEU A 620 -14.14 12.51 4.53
C LEU A 620 -15.27 12.22 5.52
N THR A 621 -15.89 13.26 6.09
CA THR A 621 -17.10 13.12 6.91
C THR A 621 -18.26 12.57 6.09
N GLY A 622 -18.40 12.97 4.82
CA GLY A 622 -19.42 12.43 3.90
C GLY A 622 -19.29 10.92 3.67
N VAL A 623 -18.07 10.42 3.44
CA VAL A 623 -17.80 8.97 3.30
C VAL A 623 -18.02 8.23 4.62
N ALA A 624 -17.49 8.74 5.73
CA ALA A 624 -17.70 8.15 7.06
C ALA A 624 -19.19 8.04 7.39
N SER A 625 -19.97 9.05 7.01
CA SER A 625 -21.40 9.06 7.25
C SER A 625 -22.17 8.01 6.44
N LEU A 626 -21.68 7.57 5.27
CA LEU A 626 -22.29 6.46 4.55
C LEU A 626 -22.20 5.16 5.35
N MET A 627 -21.08 4.93 6.04
CA MET A 627 -20.93 3.79 6.94
C MET A 627 -21.83 3.90 8.16
N VAL A 628 -21.98 5.10 8.74
CA VAL A 628 -22.91 5.34 9.86
C VAL A 628 -24.35 5.12 9.42
N VAL A 629 -24.77 5.64 8.27
CA VAL A 629 -26.13 5.45 7.76
C VAL A 629 -26.41 4.00 7.39
N TRP A 630 -25.42 3.27 6.85
CA TRP A 630 -25.55 1.84 6.56
C TRP A 630 -25.87 1.01 7.81
N ASN A 631 -25.28 1.36 8.96
CA ASN A 631 -25.45 0.60 10.20
C ASN A 631 -26.54 1.15 11.13
N LEU A 632 -26.70 2.48 11.21
CA LEU A 632 -27.52 3.19 12.20
C LEU A 632 -28.63 4.05 11.57
N GLY A 633 -28.72 4.17 10.24
CA GLY A 633 -29.83 4.75 9.50
C GLY A 633 -30.16 6.25 9.64
N HIS A 634 -29.53 7.02 10.54
CA HIS A 634 -29.84 8.45 10.79
C HIS A 634 -29.30 9.41 9.70
N ALA A 635 -29.84 9.32 8.49
CA ALA A 635 -29.35 10.06 7.32
C ALA A 635 -29.67 11.57 7.37
N SER A 636 -30.75 11.98 8.04
CA SER A 636 -31.17 13.38 8.07
C SER A 636 -30.23 14.31 8.85
N VAL A 637 -29.65 13.83 9.95
CA VAL A 637 -28.73 14.61 10.81
C VAL A 637 -27.46 14.98 10.04
N VAL A 638 -26.85 13.99 9.39
CA VAL A 638 -25.69 14.20 8.52
C VAL A 638 -26.07 15.05 7.31
N GLY A 639 -27.18 14.72 6.64
CA GLY A 639 -27.64 15.46 5.47
C GLY A 639 -27.85 16.95 5.76
N PHE A 640 -28.41 17.27 6.94
CA PHE A 640 -28.56 18.64 7.41
C PHE A 640 -27.21 19.33 7.65
N ALA A 641 -26.28 18.65 8.33
CA ALA A 641 -24.93 19.19 8.55
C ALA A 641 -24.19 19.45 7.23
N LEU A 642 -24.28 18.54 6.25
CA LEU A 642 -23.72 18.70 4.90
C LEU A 642 -24.31 19.93 4.19
N LEU A 643 -25.63 20.09 4.24
CA LEU A 643 -26.32 21.25 3.67
C LEU A 643 -25.85 22.55 4.32
N CYS A 644 -25.77 22.61 5.65
CA CYS A 644 -25.29 23.79 6.38
C CYS A 644 -23.85 24.14 6.02
N SER A 645 -22.94 23.16 6.02
CA SER A 645 -21.53 23.37 5.71
C SER A 645 -21.31 23.81 4.27
N VAL A 646 -21.93 23.13 3.30
CA VAL A 646 -21.83 23.51 1.88
C VAL A 646 -22.47 24.89 1.64
N GLY A 647 -23.62 25.17 2.28
CA GLY A 647 -24.27 26.47 2.22
C GLY A 647 -23.37 27.61 2.73
N LEU A 648 -22.73 27.44 3.90
CA LEU A 648 -21.79 28.42 4.46
C LEU A 648 -20.57 28.64 3.56
N LEU A 649 -20.00 27.58 2.99
CA LEU A 649 -18.86 27.67 2.08
C LEU A 649 -19.22 28.38 0.77
N ILE A 650 -20.42 28.15 0.24
CA ILE A 650 -20.93 28.85 -0.95
C ILE A 650 -21.13 30.35 -0.65
N VAL A 651 -21.60 30.70 0.55
CA VAL A 651 -21.74 32.11 0.96
C VAL A 651 -20.36 32.78 1.12
N ASP A 652 -19.40 32.10 1.75
CA ASP A 652 -18.03 32.60 1.86
C ASP A 652 -17.36 32.75 0.48
N ALA A 653 -17.55 31.78 -0.43
CA ALA A 653 -17.07 31.88 -1.82
C ALA A 653 -17.64 33.12 -2.54
N ALA A 654 -18.95 33.37 -2.41
CA ALA A 654 -19.59 34.55 -2.98
C ALA A 654 -19.06 35.86 -2.36
N ARG A 655 -18.82 35.91 -1.04
CA ARG A 655 -18.25 37.08 -0.35
C ARG A 655 -16.82 37.37 -0.81
N ARG A 656 -16.00 36.34 -1.03
CA ARG A 656 -14.61 36.48 -1.48
C ARG A 656 -14.54 36.91 -2.95
N ARG A 657 -15.39 36.34 -3.81
CA ARG A 657 -15.51 36.77 -5.22
C ARG A 657 -15.85 38.25 -5.36
N ALA A 658 -16.62 38.81 -4.44
CA ALA A 658 -16.91 40.24 -4.42
C ALA A 658 -15.74 41.13 -3.96
N ARG A 659 -14.67 40.55 -3.39
CA ARG A 659 -13.48 41.26 -2.88
C ARG A 659 -12.26 41.14 -3.78
N VAL A 660 -12.25 40.20 -4.72
CA VAL A 660 -11.12 39.94 -5.61
C VAL A 660 -11.41 40.54 -6.98
N GLU A 661 -10.60 41.50 -7.41
CA GLU A 661 -10.72 42.14 -8.73
C GLU A 661 -10.02 41.33 -9.84
N ASP A 662 -9.00 40.53 -9.50
CA ASP A 662 -8.24 39.73 -10.45
C ASP A 662 -8.85 38.33 -10.66
N LEU A 663 -9.14 38.00 -11.92
CA LEU A 663 -9.74 36.71 -12.31
C LEU A 663 -8.77 35.54 -12.13
N ASP A 664 -7.47 35.79 -12.14
CA ASP A 664 -6.44 34.77 -11.97
C ASP A 664 -6.28 34.36 -10.48
N GLU A 665 -6.45 35.30 -9.52
CA GLU A 665 -6.51 34.98 -8.08
C GLU A 665 -7.76 34.17 -7.72
N LEU A 666 -8.87 34.42 -8.41
CA LEU A 666 -10.13 33.67 -8.28
C LEU A 666 -10.02 32.21 -8.74
N ALA A 667 -9.10 31.89 -9.66
CA ALA A 667 -8.88 30.53 -10.15
C ALA A 667 -8.02 29.66 -9.21
N GLY A 668 -7.17 30.28 -8.38
CA GLY A 668 -6.40 29.62 -7.33
C GLY A 668 -7.20 29.38 -6.03
N MET A 669 -8.35 30.04 -5.88
CA MET A 669 -9.27 29.79 -4.78
C MET A 669 -10.04 28.49 -5.03
N ASP A 670 -9.66 27.43 -4.32
CA ASP A 670 -10.10 26.02 -4.42
C ASP A 670 -11.62 25.76 -4.17
N VAL A 671 -12.52 26.56 -4.76
CA VAL A 671 -13.97 26.51 -4.55
C VAL A 671 -14.74 26.70 -5.87
N ASP A 672 -14.67 25.68 -6.73
CA ASP A 672 -15.63 25.44 -7.82
C ASP A 672 -17.07 25.26 -7.25
N GLU A 673 -17.90 26.32 -7.29
CA GLU A 673 -19.29 26.27 -6.80
C GLU A 673 -20.08 25.09 -7.39
N GLY A 674 -19.87 24.76 -8.66
CA GLY A 674 -20.54 23.62 -9.31
C GLY A 674 -20.06 22.27 -8.79
N GLY A 675 -18.76 22.17 -8.46
CA GLY A 675 -18.18 21.01 -7.79
C GLY A 675 -18.67 20.80 -6.36
N LEU A 676 -18.92 21.87 -5.59
CA LEU A 676 -19.51 21.75 -4.24
C LEU A 676 -20.97 21.29 -4.29
N HIS A 677 -21.75 21.76 -5.26
CA HIS A 677 -23.13 21.30 -5.45
C HIS A 677 -23.17 19.84 -5.93
N ALA A 678 -22.28 19.45 -6.85
CA ALA A 678 -22.11 18.06 -7.27
C ALA A 678 -21.89 17.14 -6.07
N LEU A 679 -21.01 17.56 -5.17
CA LEU A 679 -20.64 16.84 -3.97
C LEU A 679 -21.83 16.71 -3.01
N LEU A 680 -22.56 17.80 -2.75
CA LEU A 680 -23.76 17.79 -1.91
C LEU A 680 -24.83 16.84 -2.47
N LEU A 681 -25.18 16.98 -3.76
CA LEU A 681 -26.21 16.14 -4.40
C LEU A 681 -25.78 14.67 -4.48
N GLY A 682 -24.51 14.42 -4.81
CA GLY A 682 -23.95 13.07 -4.89
C GLY A 682 -23.92 12.35 -3.54
N PHE A 683 -23.48 13.02 -2.46
CA PHE A 683 -23.52 12.41 -1.13
C PHE A 683 -24.94 12.23 -0.60
N LEU A 684 -25.85 13.19 -0.81
CA LEU A 684 -27.26 13.01 -0.45
C LEU A 684 -27.89 11.82 -1.21
N MET A 685 -27.54 11.63 -2.49
CA MET A 685 -28.03 10.51 -3.29
C MET A 685 -27.55 9.18 -2.70
N LEU A 686 -26.26 9.10 -2.37
CA LEU A 686 -25.67 7.92 -1.77
C LEU A 686 -26.25 7.64 -0.38
N LEU A 687 -26.40 8.66 0.47
CA LEU A 687 -27.03 8.53 1.79
C LEU A 687 -28.46 8.01 1.67
N ALA A 688 -29.26 8.53 0.73
CA ALA A 688 -30.62 8.05 0.48
C ALA A 688 -30.64 6.60 -0.03
N LEU A 689 -29.74 6.22 -0.95
CA LEU A 689 -29.68 4.86 -1.49
C LEU A 689 -29.25 3.84 -0.43
N VAL A 690 -28.21 4.17 0.34
CA VAL A 690 -27.71 3.36 1.47
C VAL A 690 -28.81 3.17 2.50
N ARG A 691 -29.51 4.26 2.85
CA ARG A 691 -30.63 4.25 3.79
C ARG A 691 -31.81 3.40 3.34
N TRP A 692 -32.04 3.31 2.03
CA TRP A 692 -33.06 2.43 1.46
C TRP A 692 -32.65 0.95 1.48
N LEU A 693 -31.35 0.66 1.30
CA LEU A 693 -30.86 -0.72 1.27
C LEU A 693 -30.83 -1.36 2.68
N GLN A 694 -30.67 -0.56 3.72
CA GLN A 694 -30.63 -0.98 5.13
C GLN A 694 -31.57 -0.10 5.99
N PRO A 695 -32.65 -0.67 6.57
CA PRO A 695 -33.61 0.09 7.39
C PRO A 695 -33.01 0.54 8.74
N LEU A 696 -33.59 1.59 9.34
CA LEU A 696 -33.13 2.24 10.58
C LEU A 696 -33.02 1.28 11.77
N VAL A 697 -31.86 1.27 12.45
CA VAL A 697 -31.59 0.50 13.68
C VAL A 697 -31.28 1.48 14.82
N GLY A 698 -32.09 1.47 15.87
CA GLY A 698 -32.02 2.43 16.98
C GLY A 698 -32.85 3.71 16.76
N SER A 699 -33.13 4.46 17.83
CA SER A 699 -33.86 5.73 17.73
C SER A 699 -33.21 6.79 18.62
N VAL A 700 -32.76 7.89 18.01
CA VAL A 700 -32.56 9.17 18.71
C VAL A 700 -33.94 9.73 19.09
N ASP A 701 -34.07 10.27 20.30
CA ASP A 701 -35.33 10.84 20.78
C ASP A 701 -35.89 11.88 19.79
N GLY A 702 -37.06 11.59 19.22
CA GLY A 702 -37.74 12.45 18.25
C GLY A 702 -37.44 12.18 16.76
N LEU A 703 -36.46 11.34 16.41
CA LEU A 703 -36.09 11.00 15.01
C LEU A 703 -36.46 9.54 14.65
N THR A 704 -37.76 9.27 14.55
CA THR A 704 -38.28 7.99 14.02
C THR A 704 -38.02 7.83 12.52
N LEU A 705 -38.19 6.62 11.97
CA LEU A 705 -38.07 6.31 10.53
C LEU A 705 -38.78 7.35 9.63
N SER A 706 -40.02 7.70 9.99
CA SER A 706 -40.84 8.68 9.26
C SER A 706 -40.31 10.11 9.40
N ASN A 707 -39.85 10.48 10.59
CA ASN A 707 -39.35 11.83 10.87
C ASN A 707 -37.97 12.05 10.21
N ASP A 708 -37.11 11.03 10.19
CA ASP A 708 -35.81 11.04 9.51
C ASP A 708 -35.99 11.15 7.99
N ALA A 709 -36.87 10.33 7.40
CA ALA A 709 -37.18 10.41 5.97
C ALA A 709 -37.81 11.77 5.58
N ALA A 710 -38.70 12.32 6.42
CA ALA A 710 -39.28 13.64 6.22
C ALA A 710 -38.22 14.75 6.29
N ALA A 711 -37.35 14.72 7.29
CA ALA A 711 -36.27 15.69 7.48
C ALA A 711 -35.25 15.62 6.33
N LEU A 712 -34.87 14.42 5.89
CA LEU A 712 -34.02 14.24 4.72
C LEU A 712 -34.70 14.76 3.45
N GLY A 713 -36.00 14.55 3.28
CA GLY A 713 -36.79 15.12 2.18
C GLY A 713 -36.75 16.65 2.14
N VAL A 714 -36.81 17.32 3.31
CA VAL A 714 -36.63 18.78 3.42
C VAL A 714 -35.22 19.20 3.01
N VAL A 715 -34.19 18.48 3.46
CA VAL A 715 -32.79 18.73 3.07
C VAL A 715 -32.61 18.62 1.55
N VAL A 716 -33.20 17.60 0.92
CA VAL A 716 -33.19 17.39 -0.54
C VAL A 716 -33.88 18.54 -1.26
N ALA A 717 -35.06 18.97 -0.79
CA ALA A 717 -35.80 20.08 -1.39
C ALA A 717 -34.99 21.40 -1.35
N VAL A 718 -34.35 21.70 -0.22
CA VAL A 718 -33.49 22.90 -0.08
C VAL A 718 -32.25 22.79 -0.99
N SER A 719 -31.64 21.61 -1.07
CA SER A 719 -30.46 21.35 -1.91
C SER A 719 -30.77 21.50 -3.41
N LEU A 720 -31.91 20.96 -3.87
CA LEU A 720 -32.41 21.14 -5.24
C LEU A 720 -32.79 22.60 -5.53
N GLY A 721 -33.36 23.31 -4.55
CA GLY A 721 -33.64 24.75 -4.65
C GLY A 721 -32.37 25.58 -4.81
N MET A 722 -31.27 25.22 -4.13
CA MET A 722 -29.96 25.84 -4.32
C MET A 722 -29.40 25.56 -5.73
N PHE A 723 -29.51 24.31 -6.21
CA PHE A 723 -29.11 23.90 -7.57
C PHE A 723 -29.82 24.70 -8.67
N GLY A 724 -31.16 24.83 -8.58
CA GLY A 724 -31.95 25.55 -9.58
C GLY A 724 -31.65 27.05 -9.68
N ARG A 725 -31.16 27.69 -8.61
CA ARG A 725 -30.94 29.15 -8.56
C ARG A 725 -29.59 29.60 -9.15
N ARG A 726 -28.55 28.76 -9.20
CA ARG A 726 -27.16 29.24 -9.40
C ARG A 726 -26.40 28.68 -10.61
N GLU A 727 -26.77 27.55 -11.18
CA GLU A 727 -25.92 26.82 -12.15
C GLU A 727 -26.11 27.17 -13.65
N VAL A 728 -26.57 28.38 -13.98
CA VAL A 728 -26.77 28.79 -15.39
C VAL A 728 -25.46 28.77 -16.22
N LEU A 729 -24.27 28.60 -15.61
CA LEU A 729 -22.97 28.73 -16.28
C LEU A 729 -21.88 27.70 -15.87
N SER A 730 -22.19 26.61 -15.15
CA SER A 730 -21.15 25.67 -14.69
C SER A 730 -20.74 24.65 -15.77
N GLY A 731 -19.45 24.32 -15.84
CA GLY A 731 -18.90 23.37 -16.82
C GLY A 731 -19.32 21.91 -16.59
N ARG A 732 -19.96 21.58 -15.46
CA ARG A 732 -20.25 20.21 -14.98
C ARG A 732 -21.75 19.85 -14.91
N LEU A 733 -22.60 20.58 -15.63
CA LEU A 733 -24.06 20.38 -15.63
C LEU A 733 -24.51 18.91 -15.75
N ILE A 734 -23.91 18.11 -16.63
CA ILE A 734 -24.31 16.70 -16.84
C ILE A 734 -24.14 15.86 -15.57
N THR A 735 -23.04 16.05 -14.84
CA THR A 735 -22.78 15.33 -13.58
C THR A 735 -23.81 15.72 -12.53
N ASN A 736 -24.11 17.01 -12.38
CA ASN A 736 -25.06 17.50 -11.39
C ASN A 736 -26.49 17.08 -11.71
N VAL A 737 -26.84 17.03 -13.00
CA VAL A 737 -28.10 16.49 -13.50
C VAL A 737 -28.28 15.03 -13.15
N LEU A 738 -27.26 14.21 -13.41
CA LEU A 738 -27.31 12.79 -13.11
C LEU A 738 -27.43 12.55 -11.60
N CYS A 739 -26.69 13.30 -10.78
CA CYS A 739 -26.79 13.24 -9.32
C CYS A 739 -28.16 13.72 -8.81
N ALA A 740 -28.73 14.78 -9.37
CA ALA A 740 -30.06 15.27 -8.99
C ALA A 740 -31.18 14.28 -9.35
N LEU A 741 -31.12 13.68 -10.55
CA LEU A 741 -32.07 12.67 -10.99
C LEU A 741 -31.94 11.40 -10.14
N GLY A 742 -30.71 10.94 -9.92
CA GLY A 742 -30.42 9.79 -9.06
C GLY A 742 -30.86 10.03 -7.62
N LEU A 743 -30.66 11.24 -7.08
CA LEU A 743 -31.13 11.63 -5.74
C LEU A 743 -32.65 11.57 -5.63
N LEU A 744 -33.38 12.08 -6.63
CA LEU A 744 -34.84 12.03 -6.64
C LEU A 744 -35.37 10.59 -6.69
N VAL A 745 -34.74 9.71 -7.48
CA VAL A 745 -35.08 8.28 -7.53
C VAL A 745 -34.75 7.59 -6.21
N ALA A 746 -33.57 7.82 -5.64
CA ALA A 746 -33.16 7.25 -4.36
C ALA A 746 -34.10 7.71 -3.23
N MET A 747 -34.45 8.99 -3.19
CA MET A 747 -35.36 9.54 -2.19
C MET A 747 -36.81 9.03 -2.37
N LEU A 748 -37.23 8.74 -3.60
CA LEU A 748 -38.52 8.09 -3.87
C LEU A 748 -38.56 6.69 -3.26
N LEU A 749 -37.49 5.91 -3.41
CA LEU A 749 -37.37 4.59 -2.79
C LEU A 749 -37.44 4.66 -1.26
N VAL A 750 -36.72 5.62 -0.64
CA VAL A 750 -36.81 5.87 0.81
C VAL A 750 -38.24 6.25 1.25
N SER A 751 -38.93 7.07 0.45
CA SER A 751 -40.32 7.50 0.76
C SER A 751 -41.36 6.38 0.63
N LEU A 752 -41.08 5.36 -0.20
CA LEU A 752 -41.91 4.16 -0.33
C LEU A 752 -41.75 3.26 0.89
N GLU A 753 -40.52 3.07 1.35
CA GLU A 753 -40.22 2.32 2.58
C GLU A 753 -40.81 2.99 3.83
N ALA A 754 -40.71 4.32 3.93
CA ALA A 754 -41.25 5.09 5.06
C ALA A 754 -42.77 5.31 5.01
N GLU A 755 -43.46 4.82 3.97
CA GLU A 755 -44.91 4.95 3.75
C GLU A 755 -45.43 6.41 3.75
N LEU A 756 -44.61 7.38 3.32
CA LEU A 756 -44.95 8.80 3.34
C LEU A 756 -45.54 9.29 2.01
N LEU A 757 -46.86 9.19 1.86
CA LEU A 757 -47.59 9.61 0.64
C LEU A 757 -47.36 11.09 0.25
N TRP A 758 -47.29 12.00 1.22
CA TRP A 758 -47.07 13.42 0.94
C TRP A 758 -45.67 13.69 0.37
N LEU A 759 -44.66 12.92 0.82
CA LEU A 759 -43.28 13.03 0.38
C LEU A 759 -43.13 12.47 -1.04
N GLN A 760 -43.79 11.35 -1.34
CA GLN A 760 -43.87 10.79 -2.70
C GLN A 760 -44.45 11.81 -3.69
N GLY A 761 -45.55 12.47 -3.32
CA GLY A 761 -46.16 13.53 -4.13
C GLY A 761 -45.23 14.73 -4.35
N ALA A 762 -44.53 15.17 -3.30
CA ALA A 762 -43.56 16.26 -3.39
C ALA A 762 -42.36 15.91 -4.28
N LEU A 763 -41.83 14.68 -4.17
CA LEU A 763 -40.73 14.18 -5.02
C LEU A 763 -41.15 14.06 -6.48
N GLY A 764 -42.37 13.59 -6.76
CA GLY A 764 -42.92 13.57 -8.12
C GLY A 764 -43.02 14.97 -8.73
N LEU A 765 -43.47 15.96 -7.95
CA LEU A 765 -43.51 17.36 -8.39
C LEU A 765 -42.09 17.90 -8.65
N MET A 766 -41.13 17.63 -7.76
CA MET A 766 -39.73 18.03 -7.93
C MET A 766 -39.07 17.34 -9.12
N PHE A 767 -39.42 16.07 -9.41
CA PHE A 767 -38.93 15.35 -10.58
C PHE A 767 -39.43 15.97 -11.89
N VAL A 768 -40.73 16.29 -11.96
CA VAL A 768 -41.29 16.99 -13.13
C VAL A 768 -40.68 18.39 -13.27
N GLY A 769 -40.57 19.14 -12.17
CA GLY A 769 -40.00 20.49 -12.18
C GLY A 769 -38.52 20.50 -12.59
N THR A 770 -37.71 19.61 -12.03
CA THR A 770 -36.29 19.49 -12.35
C THR A 770 -36.09 18.92 -13.75
N GLY A 771 -36.86 17.90 -14.15
CA GLY A 771 -36.80 17.30 -15.49
C GLY A 771 -37.17 18.30 -16.60
N ALA A 772 -38.23 19.09 -16.40
CA ALA A 772 -38.64 20.15 -17.33
C ALA A 772 -37.60 21.28 -17.40
N TRP A 773 -37.00 21.66 -16.27
CA TRP A 773 -35.90 22.62 -16.25
C TRP A 773 -34.69 22.12 -17.05
N LEU A 774 -34.34 20.85 -16.92
CA LEU A 774 -33.19 20.24 -17.58
C LEU A 774 -33.39 19.97 -19.07
N SER A 775 -34.59 19.61 -19.51
CA SER A 775 -34.90 19.44 -20.93
C SER A 775 -34.72 20.75 -21.69
N VAL A 776 -35.18 21.86 -21.10
CA VAL A 776 -35.04 23.21 -21.66
C VAL A 776 -33.57 23.62 -21.77
N GLN A 777 -32.77 23.35 -20.73
CA GLN A 777 -31.34 23.67 -20.72
C GLN A 777 -30.52 22.76 -21.66
N GLY A 778 -30.87 21.49 -21.78
CA GLY A 778 -30.22 20.51 -22.67
C GLY A 778 -30.43 20.83 -24.15
N GLU A 779 -31.65 21.21 -24.53
CA GLU A 779 -31.96 21.70 -25.88
C GLU A 779 -31.24 23.02 -26.18
N MET A 780 -31.28 23.99 -25.26
CA MET A 780 -30.57 25.26 -25.42
C MET A 780 -29.05 25.07 -25.58
N ARG A 781 -28.42 24.17 -24.83
CA ARG A 781 -26.97 23.92 -24.93
C ARG A 781 -26.60 23.16 -26.21
N SER A 782 -27.36 22.14 -26.62
CA SER A 782 -27.10 21.44 -27.89
C SER A 782 -27.27 22.37 -29.09
N ALA A 783 -28.26 23.26 -29.05
CA ALA A 783 -28.48 24.31 -30.03
C ALA A 783 -27.35 25.35 -30.00
N LEU A 784 -26.91 25.80 -28.83
CA LEU A 784 -25.83 26.80 -28.69
C LEU A 784 -24.45 26.25 -29.05
N GLN A 785 -24.14 24.99 -28.73
CA GLN A 785 -22.86 24.38 -29.08
C GLN A 785 -22.76 24.04 -30.57
N THR A 786 -23.86 23.60 -31.18
CA THR A 786 -23.91 23.38 -32.64
C THR A 786 -23.84 24.70 -33.39
N THR A 787 -24.58 25.73 -32.97
CA THR A 787 -24.52 27.07 -33.59
C THR A 787 -23.17 27.76 -33.34
N ALA A 788 -22.58 27.69 -32.15
CA ALA A 788 -21.27 28.26 -31.86
C ALA A 788 -20.15 27.57 -32.65
N ARG A 789 -20.19 26.24 -32.82
CA ARG A 789 -19.22 25.50 -33.66
C ARG A 789 -19.38 25.83 -35.15
N ILE A 790 -20.61 26.07 -35.60
CA ILE A 790 -20.89 26.51 -36.98
C ILE A 790 -20.41 27.94 -37.21
N GLU A 791 -20.65 28.85 -36.26
CA GLU A 791 -20.28 30.26 -36.36
C GLU A 791 -18.77 30.49 -36.23
N GLN A 792 -18.11 29.75 -35.33
CA GLN A 792 -16.65 29.77 -35.18
C GLN A 792 -15.95 29.28 -36.44
N ARG A 793 -16.48 28.27 -37.13
CA ARG A 793 -15.90 27.83 -38.41
C ARG A 793 -16.21 28.78 -39.56
N ARG A 794 -17.39 29.43 -39.58
CA ARG A 794 -17.67 30.49 -40.57
C ARG A 794 -16.71 31.66 -40.42
N SER A 795 -16.39 32.05 -39.19
CA SER A 795 -15.42 33.13 -38.93
C SER A 795 -13.98 32.71 -39.25
N GLU A 796 -13.59 31.45 -38.95
CA GLU A 796 -12.29 30.89 -39.34
C GLU A 796 -12.13 30.78 -40.87
N HIS A 797 -13.14 30.27 -41.58
CA HIS A 797 -13.15 30.21 -43.06
C HIS A 797 -13.12 31.61 -43.68
N ALA A 798 -13.94 32.55 -43.18
CA ALA A 798 -13.93 33.94 -43.65
C ALA A 798 -12.58 34.63 -43.38
N ALA A 799 -11.91 34.32 -42.27
CA ALA A 799 -10.58 34.83 -41.96
C ALA A 799 -9.50 34.24 -42.88
N ILE A 800 -9.60 32.95 -43.24
CA ILE A 800 -8.70 32.29 -44.20
C ILE A 800 -8.89 32.85 -45.61
N GLU A 801 -10.14 33.03 -46.06
CA GLU A 801 -10.44 33.66 -47.35
C GLU A 801 -10.02 35.13 -47.40
N ALA A 802 -10.21 35.90 -46.32
CA ALA A 802 -9.70 37.26 -46.23
C ALA A 802 -8.15 37.31 -46.28
N ARG A 803 -7.45 36.35 -45.65
CA ARG A 803 -5.99 36.21 -45.75
C ARG A 803 -5.55 35.82 -47.17
N ARG A 804 -6.29 34.93 -47.83
CA ARG A 804 -6.02 34.49 -49.21
C ARG A 804 -6.24 35.63 -50.22
N ASP A 805 -7.31 36.40 -50.07
CA ASP A 805 -7.60 37.57 -50.89
C ASP A 805 -6.60 38.71 -50.66
N ALA A 806 -6.16 38.91 -49.41
CA ALA A 806 -5.09 39.86 -49.09
C ALA A 806 -3.74 39.44 -49.71
N PHE A 807 -3.44 38.13 -49.73
CA PHE A 807 -2.24 37.58 -50.38
C PHE A 807 -2.31 37.72 -51.91
N VAL A 808 -3.46 37.41 -52.53
CA VAL A 808 -3.69 37.55 -53.98
C VAL A 808 -3.65 39.02 -54.41
N ARG A 809 -4.18 39.96 -53.62
CA ARG A 809 -4.07 41.41 -53.91
C ARG A 809 -2.64 41.94 -53.80
N ARG A 810 -1.84 41.41 -52.87
CA ARG A 810 -0.40 41.71 -52.76
C ARG A 810 0.40 41.16 -53.94
N LEU A 811 0.02 40.01 -54.49
CA LEU A 811 0.57 39.46 -55.73
C LEU A 811 0.11 40.23 -56.98
N GLY A 812 -1.13 40.72 -57.00
CA GLY A 812 -1.73 41.42 -58.15
C GLY A 812 -1.25 42.88 -58.37
N HIS A 813 -0.46 43.44 -57.46
CA HIS A 813 0.17 44.77 -57.62
C HIS A 813 1.67 44.68 -57.96
N ALA A 814 2.18 43.50 -58.30
CA ALA A 814 3.52 43.35 -58.83
C ALA A 814 3.49 43.56 -60.36
N ASP A 815 3.75 44.79 -60.80
CA ASP A 815 4.11 45.07 -62.19
C ASP A 815 5.25 44.14 -62.65
N GLY A 816 5.13 43.64 -63.88
CA GLY A 816 5.97 42.59 -64.49
C GLY A 816 7.46 42.90 -64.70
N ALA A 817 8.08 43.71 -63.84
CA ALA A 817 9.52 43.99 -63.83
C ALA A 817 10.23 43.58 -62.52
N THR A 818 9.51 43.06 -61.51
CA THR A 818 10.07 42.68 -60.19
C THR A 818 10.04 41.18 -59.90
N MET A 819 9.94 40.31 -60.92
CA MET A 819 10.00 38.86 -60.70
C MET A 819 11.44 38.29 -60.77
N HIS A 820 12.43 39.10 -61.16
CA HIS A 820 13.81 38.65 -61.35
C HIS A 820 14.82 39.13 -60.28
N ARG A 821 14.34 39.66 -59.14
CA ARG A 821 15.21 40.25 -58.10
C ARG A 821 15.03 39.69 -56.68
N LEU A 822 14.36 38.54 -56.52
CA LEU A 822 14.22 37.87 -55.22
C LEU A 822 15.28 36.80 -54.93
N ASP A 823 16.26 36.63 -55.82
CA ASP A 823 17.31 35.62 -55.67
C ASP A 823 18.61 36.16 -55.04
N ASN A 824 18.65 37.42 -54.61
CA ASN A 824 19.83 37.99 -53.95
C ASN A 824 19.50 39.30 -53.24
N THR A 825 19.24 39.23 -51.93
CA THR A 825 19.73 40.20 -50.93
C THR A 825 19.36 39.73 -49.53
N THR A 826 20.37 39.25 -48.81
CA THR A 826 20.55 39.46 -47.37
C THR A 826 20.33 40.94 -47.04
N ASP A 827 19.29 41.24 -46.27
CA ASP A 827 19.38 42.09 -45.06
C ASP A 827 17.98 42.27 -44.46
N GLY A 828 17.90 42.03 -43.16
CA GLY A 828 16.67 42.09 -42.40
C GLY A 828 16.20 43.51 -42.15
N THR A 829 14.89 43.73 -42.27
CA THR A 829 14.19 44.77 -41.50
C THR A 829 12.82 44.24 -41.06
N ALA A 830 12.74 44.06 -39.75
CA ALA A 830 11.58 43.92 -38.87
C ALA A 830 10.18 44.00 -39.50
N LEU A 831 9.45 42.90 -39.40
CA LEU A 831 7.99 42.91 -39.31
C LEU A 831 7.63 42.50 -37.89
N ASP A 832 6.94 43.40 -37.21
CA ASP A 832 6.55 43.41 -35.80
C ASP A 832 5.79 42.12 -35.43
N VAL A 833 6.49 41.14 -34.86
CA VAL A 833 5.91 39.90 -34.33
C VAL A 833 5.57 40.14 -32.87
N ALA A 834 4.29 40.01 -32.56
CA ALA A 834 3.75 40.04 -31.21
C ALA A 834 4.62 39.26 -30.22
N ASP A 835 4.84 39.88 -29.06
CA ASP A 835 5.68 39.45 -27.95
C ASP A 835 5.58 37.94 -27.65
N PRO A 836 6.65 37.14 -27.87
CA PRO A 836 6.62 35.69 -27.67
C PRO A 836 6.32 35.30 -26.21
N ALA A 837 6.53 36.21 -25.25
CA ALA A 837 6.16 36.00 -23.85
C ALA A 837 4.63 35.97 -23.63
N ALA A 838 3.85 36.75 -24.40
CA ALA A 838 2.39 36.77 -24.29
C ALA A 838 1.75 35.52 -24.93
N LEU A 839 2.34 35.01 -26.01
CA LEU A 839 1.96 33.73 -26.62
C LEU A 839 2.33 32.54 -25.74
N ARG A 840 3.44 32.61 -25.01
CA ARG A 840 3.84 31.55 -24.05
C ARG A 840 2.90 31.48 -22.85
N ARG A 841 2.50 32.62 -22.27
CA ARG A 841 1.53 32.66 -21.16
C ARG A 841 0.13 32.17 -21.57
N THR A 842 -0.28 32.42 -22.82
CA THR A 842 -1.56 31.91 -23.34
C THR A 842 -1.49 30.43 -23.70
N ALA A 843 -0.33 29.93 -24.15
CA ALA A 843 -0.07 28.50 -24.37
C ALA A 843 0.06 27.71 -23.05
N GLU A 844 0.67 28.28 -22.00
CA GLU A 844 0.78 27.69 -20.66
C GLU A 844 -0.58 27.63 -19.95
N ARG A 845 -1.41 28.68 -20.08
CA ARG A 845 -2.79 28.65 -19.57
C ARG A 845 -3.70 27.68 -20.34
N ALA A 846 -3.41 27.41 -21.62
CA ALA A 846 -4.13 26.44 -22.44
C ALA A 846 -3.68 24.98 -22.23
N THR A 847 -2.49 24.75 -21.67
CA THR A 847 -1.94 23.40 -21.43
C THR A 847 -2.32 22.82 -20.07
N ALA A 848 -2.64 23.64 -19.06
CA ALA A 848 -3.09 23.17 -17.75
C ALA A 848 -4.51 22.55 -17.75
N ARG A 849 -5.29 22.69 -18.84
CA ARG A 849 -6.62 22.09 -18.98
C ARG A 849 -6.79 21.47 -20.38
N ARG A 850 -6.37 20.23 -20.56
CA ARG A 850 -6.78 19.42 -21.72
C ARG A 850 -7.17 18.00 -21.32
N PRO A 851 -8.31 17.46 -21.80
CA PRO A 851 -8.39 16.06 -22.18
C PRO A 851 -7.64 15.85 -23.51
N LYS A 852 -6.94 14.70 -23.56
CA LYS A 852 -6.19 14.03 -24.65
C LYS A 852 -6.13 14.67 -26.05
N ALA A 853 -4.89 14.75 -26.53
CA ALA A 853 -4.38 14.55 -27.90
C ALA A 853 -5.20 15.12 -29.08
N GLN A 854 -4.69 16.20 -29.68
CA GLN A 854 -5.01 16.55 -31.07
C GLN A 854 -3.93 15.95 -31.97
N PRO A 855 -4.28 15.13 -32.98
CA PRO A 855 -3.37 14.83 -34.07
C PRO A 855 -3.36 15.98 -35.08
N SER A 856 -2.19 16.18 -35.66
CA SER A 856 -1.83 17.22 -36.63
C SER A 856 -2.40 16.98 -38.03
N GLU A 857 -2.79 18.09 -38.64
CA GLU A 857 -2.73 18.45 -40.06
C GLU A 857 -3.52 17.65 -41.12
N GLU A 858 -4.38 18.43 -41.79
CA GLU A 858 -4.69 18.36 -43.22
C GLU A 858 -5.43 17.11 -43.75
N SER A 859 -6.66 16.93 -43.29
CA SER A 859 -7.77 16.54 -44.17
C SER A 859 -9.10 16.91 -43.51
N LEU A 860 -10.16 16.99 -44.31
CA LEU A 860 -11.54 17.17 -43.86
C LEU A 860 -12.08 16.00 -43.01
N ASP A 861 -11.25 15.03 -42.62
CA ASP A 861 -11.63 13.87 -41.80
C ASP A 861 -11.58 14.21 -40.30
N GLY A 862 -12.72 14.10 -39.63
CA GLY A 862 -12.83 14.30 -38.18
C GLY A 862 -14.20 14.75 -37.68
N LEU A 863 -15.16 14.94 -38.59
CA LEU A 863 -16.57 15.11 -38.22
C LEU A 863 -17.27 13.76 -38.33
N GLU A 864 -17.36 13.06 -37.21
CA GLU A 864 -18.13 11.82 -37.10
C GLU A 864 -19.62 12.15 -36.94
N HIS A 865 -20.47 11.50 -37.72
CA HIS A 865 -21.91 11.56 -37.51
C HIS A 865 -22.25 10.73 -36.27
N GLN A 866 -22.71 11.36 -35.18
CA GLN A 866 -23.22 10.64 -34.00
C GLN A 866 -24.73 10.45 -34.12
N PRO A 867 -25.23 9.30 -34.61
CA PRO A 867 -26.67 9.03 -34.70
C PRO A 867 -27.24 8.68 -33.31
N THR A 868 -27.23 9.64 -32.38
CA THR A 868 -27.63 9.45 -30.97
C THR A 868 -29.03 8.84 -30.83
N VAL A 869 -29.98 9.26 -31.68
CA VAL A 869 -31.35 8.72 -31.72
C VAL A 869 -31.36 7.24 -32.11
N LEU A 870 -30.60 6.86 -33.14
CA LEU A 870 -30.57 5.48 -33.63
C LEU A 870 -29.81 4.55 -32.66
N MET A 871 -28.78 5.07 -32.01
CA MET A 871 -28.09 4.40 -30.91
C MET A 871 -29.02 4.17 -29.72
N ALA A 872 -29.89 5.14 -29.38
CA ALA A 872 -30.91 4.96 -28.36
C ALA A 872 -31.93 3.87 -28.74
N PHE A 873 -32.32 3.75 -30.01
CA PHE A 873 -33.18 2.66 -30.49
C PHE A 873 -32.49 1.29 -30.42
N ILE A 874 -31.20 1.19 -30.75
CA ILE A 874 -30.42 -0.04 -30.57
C ILE A 874 -30.37 -0.42 -29.07
N GLY A 875 -30.11 0.55 -28.19
CA GLY A 875 -30.12 0.34 -26.74
C GLY A 875 -31.48 -0.09 -26.20
N ALA A 876 -32.56 0.57 -26.60
CA ALA A 876 -33.93 0.22 -26.20
C ALA A 876 -34.35 -1.16 -26.70
N THR A 877 -34.00 -1.52 -27.94
CA THR A 877 -34.28 -2.85 -28.52
C THR A 877 -33.53 -3.94 -27.76
N SER A 878 -32.28 -3.67 -27.38
CA SER A 878 -31.46 -4.59 -26.59
C SER A 878 -32.01 -4.77 -25.19
N LEU A 879 -32.43 -3.68 -24.52
CA LEU A 879 -33.07 -3.73 -23.20
C LEU A 879 -34.41 -4.48 -23.26
N SER A 880 -35.22 -4.24 -24.29
CA SER A 880 -36.48 -4.95 -24.49
C SER A 880 -36.26 -6.45 -24.71
N GLY A 881 -35.25 -6.82 -25.50
CA GLY A 881 -34.87 -8.23 -25.67
C GLY A 881 -34.38 -8.85 -24.36
N ALA A 882 -33.63 -8.09 -23.56
CA ALA A 882 -33.07 -8.56 -22.29
C ALA A 882 -34.16 -8.79 -21.25
N VAL A 883 -35.14 -7.87 -21.16
CA VAL A 883 -36.33 -8.02 -20.32
C VAL A 883 -37.20 -9.18 -20.79
N TRP A 884 -37.39 -9.37 -22.09
CA TRP A 884 -38.17 -10.49 -22.62
C TRP A 884 -37.53 -11.84 -22.27
N ALA A 885 -36.22 -11.96 -22.40
CA ALA A 885 -35.46 -13.14 -21.99
C ALA A 885 -35.56 -13.37 -20.47
N TRP A 886 -35.45 -12.31 -19.67
CA TRP A 886 -35.58 -12.38 -18.20
C TRP A 886 -36.96 -12.86 -17.74
N LEU A 887 -38.03 -12.45 -18.44
CA LEU A 887 -39.42 -12.81 -18.14
C LEU A 887 -39.80 -14.22 -18.59
N GLY A 888 -38.86 -15.06 -19.02
CA GLY A 888 -39.09 -16.44 -19.43
C GLY A 888 -39.55 -16.61 -20.89
N GLY A 889 -39.28 -15.62 -21.76
CA GLY A 889 -39.43 -15.80 -23.20
C GLY A 889 -38.44 -16.82 -23.77
N ASN A 890 -38.74 -17.42 -24.93
CA ASN A 890 -37.81 -18.33 -25.59
C ASN A 890 -36.51 -17.59 -25.93
N HIS A 891 -35.42 -17.99 -25.27
CA HIS A 891 -34.12 -17.34 -25.32
C HIS A 891 -33.56 -17.26 -26.75
N ALA A 892 -33.59 -18.38 -27.50
CA ALA A 892 -33.07 -18.42 -28.87
C ALA A 892 -33.82 -17.45 -29.79
N LEU A 893 -35.14 -17.35 -29.63
CA LEU A 893 -35.98 -16.40 -30.38
C LEU A 893 -35.72 -14.95 -29.97
N ALA A 894 -35.50 -14.66 -28.68
CA ALA A 894 -35.15 -13.34 -28.19
C ALA A 894 -33.85 -12.84 -28.83
N LEU A 895 -32.81 -13.67 -28.84
CA LEU A 895 -31.54 -13.35 -29.50
C LEU A 895 -31.70 -13.14 -31.01
N ALA A 896 -32.38 -14.05 -31.71
CA ALA A 896 -32.56 -13.96 -33.16
C ALA A 896 -33.34 -12.69 -33.55
N ALA A 897 -34.43 -12.38 -32.83
CA ALA A 897 -35.23 -11.18 -33.08
C ALA A 897 -34.46 -9.90 -32.78
N THR A 898 -33.74 -9.83 -31.66
CA THR A 898 -32.90 -8.68 -31.32
C THR A 898 -31.78 -8.50 -32.35
N ALA A 899 -31.11 -9.57 -32.77
CA ALA A 899 -30.04 -9.50 -33.78
C ALA A 899 -30.55 -8.96 -35.12
N LEU A 900 -31.71 -9.42 -35.59
CA LEU A 900 -32.33 -8.93 -36.84
C LEU A 900 -32.70 -7.45 -36.76
N LEU A 901 -33.36 -7.02 -35.68
CA LEU A 901 -33.78 -5.63 -35.48
C LEU A 901 -32.57 -4.69 -35.34
N VAL A 902 -31.59 -5.07 -34.53
CA VAL A 902 -30.33 -4.33 -34.37
C VAL A 902 -29.60 -4.22 -35.71
N THR A 903 -29.52 -5.29 -36.50
CA THR A 903 -28.92 -5.27 -37.84
C THR A 903 -29.64 -4.28 -38.77
N ALA A 904 -30.98 -4.24 -38.73
CA ALA A 904 -31.76 -3.28 -39.50
C ALA A 904 -31.48 -1.82 -39.07
N PHE A 905 -31.41 -1.54 -37.76
CA PHE A 905 -31.07 -0.21 -37.26
C PHE A 905 -29.63 0.19 -37.61
N ILE A 906 -28.67 -0.73 -37.55
CA ILE A 906 -27.30 -0.47 -38.02
C ILE A 906 -27.31 -0.13 -39.52
N GLY A 907 -28.08 -0.86 -40.33
CA GLY A 907 -28.28 -0.56 -41.75
C GLY A 907 -28.82 0.86 -42.00
N LEU A 908 -29.79 1.30 -41.20
CA LEU A 908 -30.32 2.67 -41.24
C LEU A 908 -29.29 3.72 -40.79
N ALA A 909 -28.48 3.40 -39.77
CA ALA A 909 -27.40 4.27 -39.29
C ALA A 909 -26.39 4.53 -40.40
N ARG A 910 -26.05 3.45 -41.12
CA ARG A 910 -25.14 3.48 -42.27
C ARG A 910 -25.72 4.28 -43.42
N TRP A 911 -26.98 4.03 -43.80
CA TRP A 911 -27.63 4.79 -44.86
C TRP A 911 -27.66 6.30 -44.57
N SER A 912 -27.90 6.68 -43.32
CA SER A 912 -27.84 8.08 -42.87
C SER A 912 -26.43 8.67 -43.00
N ALA A 913 -25.41 7.93 -42.54
CA ALA A 913 -24.02 8.36 -42.60
C ALA A 913 -23.50 8.52 -44.05
N ASP A 914 -23.82 7.55 -44.92
CA ASP A 914 -23.42 7.56 -46.34
C ASP A 914 -24.07 8.75 -47.08
N ARG A 915 -25.32 9.11 -46.75
CA ARG A 915 -26.01 10.29 -47.31
C ARG A 915 -25.34 11.61 -46.90
N LEU A 916 -24.75 11.65 -45.71
CA LEU A 916 -24.08 12.83 -45.17
C LEU A 916 -22.58 12.89 -45.52
N SER A 917 -22.04 11.86 -46.20
CA SER A 917 -20.60 11.69 -46.49
C SER A 917 -19.71 11.84 -45.24
N MET A 918 -20.22 11.42 -44.08
CA MET A 918 -19.51 11.48 -42.79
C MET A 918 -19.30 10.07 -42.23
N PRO A 919 -18.11 9.74 -41.71
CA PRO A 919 -17.87 8.45 -41.09
C PRO A 919 -18.67 8.28 -39.78
N LEU A 920 -19.01 7.04 -39.45
CA LEU A 920 -19.58 6.69 -38.15
C LEU A 920 -18.48 6.67 -37.08
N PRO A 921 -18.80 7.03 -35.81
CA PRO A 921 -17.87 6.92 -34.70
C PRO A 921 -17.37 5.50 -34.53
N GLN A 922 -16.10 5.32 -34.17
CA GLN A 922 -15.52 3.99 -33.97
C GLN A 922 -15.32 3.69 -32.48
N VAL A 923 -15.62 2.45 -32.10
CA VAL A 923 -15.36 1.89 -30.76
C VAL A 923 -14.56 0.61 -30.98
N LEU A 924 -13.33 0.54 -30.45
CA LEU A 924 -12.44 -0.63 -30.63
C LEU A 924 -12.20 -1.02 -32.11
N GLY A 925 -12.18 -0.04 -33.01
CA GLY A 925 -11.94 -0.27 -34.45
C GLY A 925 -13.16 -0.75 -35.24
N ILE A 926 -14.31 -0.96 -34.60
CA ILE A 926 -15.61 -1.22 -35.26
C ILE A 926 -16.54 -0.01 -35.16
N ASP A 927 -17.51 0.08 -36.07
CA ASP A 927 -18.50 1.16 -36.07
C ASP A 927 -19.33 1.13 -34.76
N ALA A 928 -19.52 2.26 -34.08
CA ALA A 928 -20.17 2.33 -32.76
C ALA A 928 -21.60 1.72 -32.72
N PRO A 929 -22.44 1.85 -33.77
CA PRO A 929 -23.72 1.12 -33.83
C PRO A 929 -23.55 -0.40 -33.82
N VAL A 930 -22.51 -0.92 -34.49
CA VAL A 930 -22.18 -2.36 -34.48
C VAL A 930 -21.70 -2.77 -33.10
N ALA A 931 -20.82 -1.98 -32.47
CA ALA A 931 -20.32 -2.25 -31.12
C ALA A 931 -21.46 -2.30 -30.08
N LEU A 932 -22.35 -1.31 -30.10
CA LEU A 932 -23.52 -1.26 -29.22
C LEU A 932 -24.47 -2.43 -29.50
N GLY A 933 -24.64 -2.81 -30.76
CA GLY A 933 -25.44 -3.98 -31.15
C GLY A 933 -24.89 -5.29 -30.60
N LEU A 934 -23.57 -5.51 -30.70
CA LEU A 934 -22.90 -6.69 -30.13
C LEU A 934 -23.00 -6.71 -28.60
N ALA A 935 -22.78 -5.56 -27.94
CA ALA A 935 -22.97 -5.43 -26.50
C ALA A 935 -24.42 -5.70 -26.07
N GLY A 936 -25.38 -5.26 -26.87
CA GLY A 936 -26.80 -5.53 -26.69
C GLY A 936 -27.12 -7.02 -26.76
N LEU A 937 -26.55 -7.76 -27.71
CA LEU A 937 -26.71 -9.22 -27.80
C LEU A 937 -26.10 -9.94 -26.60
N VAL A 938 -24.94 -9.50 -26.11
CA VAL A 938 -24.34 -10.04 -24.87
C VAL A 938 -25.26 -9.81 -23.68
N LEU A 939 -25.90 -8.64 -23.57
CA LEU A 939 -26.86 -8.35 -22.50
C LEU A 939 -28.06 -9.31 -22.55
N VAL A 940 -28.64 -9.54 -23.73
CA VAL A 940 -29.75 -10.50 -23.91
C VAL A 940 -29.32 -11.92 -23.55
N GLU A 941 -28.11 -12.34 -23.95
CA GLU A 941 -27.56 -13.65 -23.59
C GLU A 941 -27.44 -13.82 -22.07
N ILE A 942 -26.91 -12.80 -21.38
CA ILE A 942 -26.74 -12.83 -19.92
C ILE A 942 -28.11 -12.89 -19.23
N THR A 943 -29.04 -11.99 -19.55
CA THR A 943 -30.33 -11.95 -18.84
C THR A 943 -31.18 -13.18 -19.10
N GLY A 944 -31.07 -13.80 -20.29
CA GLY A 944 -31.73 -15.08 -20.58
C GLY A 944 -31.16 -16.25 -19.77
N ARG A 945 -29.85 -16.25 -19.45
CA ARG A 945 -29.23 -17.28 -18.60
C ARG A 945 -29.44 -17.08 -17.10
N VAL A 946 -29.66 -15.84 -16.66
CA VAL A 946 -29.84 -15.48 -15.24
C VAL A 946 -31.32 -15.47 -14.83
N GLY A 947 -32.24 -15.30 -15.78
CA GLY A 947 -33.68 -15.34 -15.54
C GLY A 947 -34.12 -16.65 -14.89
N GLY A 948 -34.97 -16.58 -13.86
CA GLY A 948 -35.33 -17.70 -12.97
C GLY A 948 -36.22 -18.81 -13.57
N PHE A 949 -36.20 -19.03 -14.89
CA PHE A 949 -37.05 -20.02 -15.56
C PHE A 949 -36.21 -21.02 -16.39
N VAL A 950 -36.19 -22.27 -15.91
CA VAL A 950 -35.63 -23.53 -16.49
C VAL A 950 -34.81 -23.36 -17.79
N VAL A 951 -33.52 -23.05 -17.64
CA VAL A 951 -32.53 -23.22 -18.71
C VAL A 951 -31.89 -24.60 -18.51
N VAL A 952 -32.03 -25.51 -19.47
CA VAL A 952 -31.52 -26.90 -19.39
C VAL A 952 -30.18 -27.00 -20.10
N LEU A 953 -29.15 -27.54 -19.45
CA LEU A 953 -27.82 -27.75 -20.03
C LEU A 953 -27.85 -28.49 -21.39
N GLY A 954 -28.80 -29.41 -21.59
CA GLY A 954 -28.97 -30.16 -22.85
C GLY A 954 -29.45 -29.36 -24.06
N ASP A 955 -30.03 -28.17 -23.87
CA ASP A 955 -30.52 -27.29 -24.95
C ASP A 955 -29.58 -26.10 -25.16
N GLN A 956 -28.81 -26.14 -26.26
CA GLN A 956 -27.88 -25.09 -26.69
C GLN A 956 -28.32 -24.39 -27.98
N LEU A 957 -29.61 -24.40 -28.34
CA LEU A 957 -30.10 -23.70 -29.54
C LEU A 957 -29.90 -22.18 -29.47
N HIS A 958 -29.97 -21.60 -28.28
CA HIS A 958 -29.71 -20.18 -28.07
C HIS A 958 -28.23 -19.82 -28.34
N LEU A 959 -27.28 -20.73 -28.09
CA LEU A 959 -25.86 -20.54 -28.45
C LEU A 959 -25.70 -20.46 -29.97
N LEU A 960 -26.41 -21.30 -30.72
CA LEU A 960 -26.44 -21.22 -32.18
C LEU A 960 -27.01 -19.87 -32.65
N ALA A 961 -28.13 -19.42 -32.06
CA ALA A 961 -28.72 -18.12 -32.36
C ALA A 961 -27.78 -16.94 -32.01
N PHE A 962 -27.04 -17.04 -30.91
CA PHE A 962 -26.05 -16.05 -30.49
C PHE A 962 -24.87 -15.98 -31.47
N VAL A 963 -24.29 -17.13 -31.86
CA VAL A 963 -23.18 -17.19 -32.83
C VAL A 963 -23.59 -16.61 -34.18
N LEU A 964 -24.74 -17.05 -34.72
CA LEU A 964 -25.23 -16.57 -36.01
C LEU A 964 -25.65 -15.09 -35.95
N GLY A 965 -26.29 -14.66 -34.86
CA GLY A 965 -26.70 -13.27 -34.65
C GLY A 965 -25.52 -12.32 -34.50
N ALA A 966 -24.50 -12.70 -33.73
CA ALA A 966 -23.27 -11.94 -33.59
C ALA A 966 -22.50 -11.87 -34.91
N LEU A 967 -22.42 -12.97 -35.67
CA LEU A 967 -21.83 -12.98 -37.01
C LEU A 967 -22.57 -12.02 -37.96
N LEU A 968 -23.90 -12.03 -37.94
CA LEU A 968 -24.73 -11.14 -38.74
C LEU A 968 -24.48 -9.66 -38.38
N VAL A 969 -24.55 -9.30 -37.10
CA VAL A 969 -24.32 -7.92 -36.63
C VAL A 969 -22.89 -7.48 -36.95
N ALA A 970 -21.89 -8.30 -36.67
CA ALA A 970 -20.49 -7.98 -36.94
C ALA A 970 -20.22 -7.80 -38.45
N SER A 971 -20.86 -8.60 -39.32
CA SER A 971 -20.68 -8.52 -40.77
C SER A 971 -21.04 -7.14 -41.36
N MET A 972 -21.93 -6.40 -40.68
CA MET A 972 -22.31 -5.03 -41.06
C MET A 972 -21.15 -4.03 -40.96
N HIS A 973 -20.05 -4.35 -40.28
CA HIS A 973 -18.85 -3.53 -40.28
C HIS A 973 -18.01 -3.68 -41.57
N VAL A 974 -18.09 -4.83 -42.25
CA VAL A 974 -17.25 -5.17 -43.42
C VAL A 974 -18.01 -5.05 -44.74
N LEU A 975 -19.28 -5.46 -44.78
CA LEU A 975 -20.08 -5.52 -46.00
C LEU A 975 -20.20 -4.15 -46.69
N GLY A 976 -19.70 -4.06 -47.93
CA GLY A 976 -19.83 -2.87 -48.79
C GLY A 976 -18.98 -1.68 -48.36
N ARG A 977 -17.83 -1.90 -47.71
CA ARG A 977 -16.91 -0.84 -47.25
C ARG A 977 -15.52 -0.97 -47.87
N ASP A 978 -14.88 0.17 -48.07
CA ASP A 978 -13.48 0.26 -48.47
C ASP A 978 -12.54 -0.02 -47.29
N GLN A 979 -11.25 -0.27 -47.57
CA GLN A 979 -10.21 -0.58 -46.59
C GLN A 979 -10.43 -1.92 -45.85
N LEU A 980 -10.76 -2.98 -46.59
CA LEU A 980 -10.95 -4.35 -46.06
C LEU A 980 -9.77 -4.85 -45.20
N GLY A 981 -8.54 -4.39 -45.48
CA GLY A 981 -7.35 -4.76 -44.71
C GLY A 981 -7.35 -4.32 -43.25
N LEU A 982 -8.07 -3.24 -42.89
CA LEU A 982 -8.21 -2.76 -41.51
C LEU A 982 -9.49 -3.29 -40.85
N ARG A 983 -10.57 -3.44 -41.63
CA ARG A 983 -11.90 -3.85 -41.15
C ARG A 983 -12.04 -5.34 -40.86
N LEU A 984 -11.40 -6.21 -41.65
CA LEU A 984 -11.45 -7.66 -41.44
C LEU A 984 -10.82 -8.10 -40.10
N PRO A 985 -9.65 -7.56 -39.69
CA PRO A 985 -9.13 -7.78 -38.34
C PRO A 985 -10.09 -7.37 -37.23
N ALA A 986 -10.64 -6.14 -37.30
CA ALA A 986 -11.54 -5.61 -36.28
C ALA A 986 -12.85 -6.40 -36.19
N PHE A 987 -13.38 -6.85 -37.33
CA PHE A 987 -14.53 -7.76 -37.40
C PHE A 987 -14.27 -9.06 -36.64
N ALA A 988 -13.14 -9.71 -36.91
CA ALA A 988 -12.83 -11.00 -36.30
C ALA A 988 -12.54 -10.87 -34.79
N ASP A 989 -11.83 -9.82 -34.38
CA ASP A 989 -11.60 -9.53 -32.95
C ASP A 989 -12.91 -9.23 -32.22
N ALA A 990 -13.78 -8.39 -32.78
CA ALA A 990 -15.08 -8.05 -32.17
C ALA A 990 -15.98 -9.28 -32.00
N LEU A 991 -15.98 -10.19 -32.98
CA LEU A 991 -16.78 -11.42 -32.89
C LEU A 991 -16.22 -12.36 -31.82
N LEU A 992 -14.90 -12.59 -31.77
CA LEU A 992 -14.25 -13.38 -30.71
C LEU A 992 -14.55 -12.82 -29.32
N TRP A 993 -14.43 -11.50 -29.14
CA TRP A 993 -14.76 -10.83 -27.87
C TRP A 993 -16.22 -11.00 -27.46
N THR A 994 -17.14 -10.87 -28.41
CA THR A 994 -18.58 -11.03 -28.16
C THR A 994 -18.88 -12.44 -27.67
N LEU A 995 -18.32 -13.47 -28.33
CA LEU A 995 -18.52 -14.87 -27.97
C LEU A 995 -17.93 -15.19 -26.59
N VAL A 996 -16.71 -14.72 -26.31
CA VAL A 996 -16.06 -14.94 -25.00
C VAL A 996 -16.81 -14.20 -23.88
N ALA A 997 -17.23 -12.95 -24.10
CA ALA A 997 -17.98 -12.19 -23.11
C ALA A 997 -19.31 -12.88 -22.75
N GLY A 998 -20.03 -13.38 -23.76
CA GLY A 998 -21.23 -14.20 -23.53
C GLY A 998 -20.95 -15.43 -22.68
N ARG A 999 -19.86 -16.17 -22.98
CA ARG A 999 -19.49 -17.41 -22.26
C ARG A 999 -18.99 -17.19 -20.83
N ILE A 1000 -18.13 -16.20 -20.61
CA ILE A 1000 -17.51 -15.95 -19.30
C ILE A 1000 -18.52 -15.32 -18.33
N VAL A 1001 -19.28 -14.31 -18.77
CA VAL A 1001 -20.21 -13.61 -17.87
C VAL A 1001 -21.34 -14.55 -17.43
N THR A 1002 -21.86 -15.38 -18.32
CA THR A 1002 -22.91 -16.35 -17.96
C THR A 1002 -22.42 -17.45 -17.02
N LEU A 1003 -21.14 -17.85 -17.10
CA LEU A 1003 -20.51 -18.79 -16.17
C LEU A 1003 -20.45 -18.23 -14.73
N PHE A 1004 -20.11 -16.96 -14.57
CA PHE A 1004 -19.99 -16.32 -13.23
C PHE A 1004 -21.32 -16.01 -12.57
N VAL A 1005 -22.37 -15.70 -13.35
CA VAL A 1005 -23.69 -15.37 -12.80
C VAL A 1005 -24.52 -16.63 -12.48
N GLY A 1006 -24.01 -17.83 -12.82
CA GLY A 1006 -24.60 -19.10 -12.38
C GLY A 1006 -25.64 -19.71 -13.33
N GLY A 1007 -25.59 -19.41 -14.62
CA GLY A 1007 -26.45 -20.07 -15.63
C GLY A 1007 -25.99 -21.50 -15.98
N GLU A 1008 -26.90 -22.39 -16.39
CA GLU A 1008 -26.59 -23.76 -16.87
C GLU A 1008 -25.86 -23.75 -18.24
N VAL A 1009 -24.59 -23.36 -18.25
CA VAL A 1009 -23.76 -23.26 -19.47
C VAL A 1009 -22.72 -24.39 -19.48
N PRO A 1010 -22.40 -25.00 -20.65
CA PRO A 1010 -21.34 -26.01 -20.71
C PRO A 1010 -20.02 -25.48 -20.13
N ILE A 1011 -19.39 -26.26 -19.27
CA ILE A 1011 -18.17 -25.83 -18.56
C ILE A 1011 -17.00 -25.90 -19.55
N PRO A 1012 -16.18 -24.83 -19.71
CA PRO A 1012 -14.99 -24.88 -20.55
C PRO A 1012 -14.10 -26.09 -20.23
N LEU A 1013 -13.43 -26.65 -21.25
CA LEU A 1013 -12.52 -27.80 -21.17
C LEU A 1013 -13.18 -29.17 -20.88
N ASN A 1014 -14.45 -29.21 -20.44
CA ASN A 1014 -15.18 -30.44 -20.12
C ASN A 1014 -16.41 -30.60 -21.03
N VAL A 1015 -16.23 -30.44 -22.34
CA VAL A 1015 -17.30 -30.54 -23.33
C VAL A 1015 -17.02 -31.72 -24.24
N ASP A 1016 -17.92 -32.70 -24.25
CA ASP A 1016 -18.00 -33.70 -25.30
C ASP A 1016 -18.96 -33.18 -26.40
N PRO A 1017 -18.46 -32.86 -27.61
CA PRO A 1017 -19.32 -32.35 -28.68
C PRO A 1017 -20.31 -33.39 -29.24
N PHE A 1018 -20.14 -34.68 -28.91
CA PHE A 1018 -20.93 -35.78 -29.48
C PHE A 1018 -21.86 -36.48 -28.47
N SER A 1019 -21.96 -35.99 -27.23
CA SER A 1019 -22.71 -36.65 -26.15
C SER A 1019 -24.22 -36.39 -26.12
N GLY A 1020 -24.73 -35.41 -26.90
CA GLY A 1020 -26.12 -34.92 -26.81
C GLY A 1020 -26.96 -35.13 -28.07
N GLU A 1021 -28.16 -34.53 -28.10
CA GLU A 1021 -29.05 -34.57 -29.27
C GLU A 1021 -28.49 -33.79 -30.47
N THR A 1022 -28.84 -34.22 -31.68
CA THR A 1022 -28.25 -33.67 -32.91
C THR A 1022 -28.53 -32.18 -33.10
N VAL A 1023 -29.77 -31.74 -32.85
CA VAL A 1023 -30.20 -30.34 -33.08
C VAL A 1023 -29.85 -29.45 -31.90
N ASP A 1024 -30.08 -29.95 -30.69
CA ASP A 1024 -30.01 -29.12 -29.48
C ASP A 1024 -28.58 -29.03 -28.90
N TRP A 1025 -27.69 -29.99 -29.20
CA TRP A 1025 -26.33 -30.04 -28.67
C TRP A 1025 -25.24 -30.13 -29.75
N ILE A 1026 -25.26 -31.17 -30.59
CA ILE A 1026 -24.16 -31.45 -31.54
C ILE A 1026 -24.02 -30.31 -32.56
N LEU A 1027 -25.13 -29.87 -33.17
CA LEU A 1027 -25.11 -28.83 -34.18
C LEU A 1027 -24.60 -27.48 -33.65
N PRO A 1028 -25.10 -26.93 -32.51
CA PRO A 1028 -24.55 -25.72 -31.90
C PRO A 1028 -23.03 -25.80 -31.63
N MET A 1029 -22.54 -26.92 -31.09
CA MET A 1029 -21.11 -27.09 -30.77
C MET A 1029 -20.23 -27.14 -32.03
N LEU A 1030 -20.66 -27.89 -33.05
CA LEU A 1030 -19.91 -27.99 -34.31
C LEU A 1030 -19.91 -26.66 -35.07
N VAL A 1031 -21.01 -25.91 -35.05
CA VAL A 1031 -21.09 -24.58 -35.68
C VAL A 1031 -20.17 -23.59 -34.97
N LEU A 1032 -20.14 -23.60 -33.63
CA LEU A 1032 -19.21 -22.77 -32.85
C LEU A 1032 -17.75 -23.09 -33.22
N GLU A 1033 -17.36 -24.37 -33.22
CA GLU A 1033 -15.99 -24.79 -33.53
C GLU A 1033 -15.60 -24.43 -34.97
N ALA A 1034 -16.49 -24.65 -35.94
CA ALA A 1034 -16.27 -24.27 -37.34
C ALA A 1034 -16.11 -22.75 -37.51
N ALA A 1035 -16.93 -21.95 -36.79
CA ALA A 1035 -16.81 -20.50 -36.80
C ALA A 1035 -15.46 -20.03 -36.21
N LEU A 1036 -15.00 -20.64 -35.12
CA LEU A 1036 -13.69 -20.37 -34.53
C LEU A 1036 -12.54 -20.68 -35.51
N ILE A 1037 -12.54 -21.86 -36.15
CA ILE A 1037 -11.55 -22.21 -37.16
C ILE A 1037 -11.55 -21.19 -38.30
N GLY A 1038 -12.73 -20.80 -38.78
CA GLY A 1038 -12.89 -19.77 -39.81
C GLY A 1038 -12.26 -18.43 -39.41
N LEU A 1039 -12.48 -17.97 -38.18
CA LEU A 1039 -11.90 -16.74 -37.65
C LEU A 1039 -10.37 -16.82 -37.50
N ILE A 1040 -9.85 -17.95 -37.03
CA ILE A 1040 -8.40 -18.17 -36.87
C ILE A 1040 -7.70 -18.18 -38.23
N LEU A 1041 -8.28 -18.85 -39.23
CA LEU A 1041 -7.76 -18.88 -40.60
C LEU A 1041 -7.88 -17.52 -41.28
N LEU A 1042 -8.97 -16.78 -41.05
CA LEU A 1042 -9.11 -15.41 -41.53
C LEU A 1042 -8.00 -14.53 -40.95
N HIS A 1043 -7.70 -14.65 -39.66
CA HIS A 1043 -6.57 -13.96 -39.04
C HIS A 1043 -5.22 -14.36 -39.66
N GLU A 1044 -5.00 -15.63 -39.98
CA GLU A 1044 -3.76 -16.07 -40.64
C GLU A 1044 -3.64 -15.50 -42.04
N TRP A 1045 -4.73 -15.50 -42.79
CA TRP A 1045 -4.76 -15.01 -44.15
C TRP A 1045 -4.52 -13.50 -44.21
N VAL A 1046 -5.22 -12.70 -43.39
CA VAL A 1046 -5.04 -11.24 -43.38
C VAL A 1046 -3.60 -10.88 -43.01
N GLU A 1047 -3.04 -11.52 -41.98
CA GLU A 1047 -1.66 -11.28 -41.57
C GLU A 1047 -0.65 -11.67 -42.66
N GLY A 1048 -0.87 -12.79 -43.34
CA GLY A 1048 -0.05 -13.23 -44.47
C GLY A 1048 -0.05 -12.23 -45.62
N VAL A 1049 -1.23 -11.69 -45.98
CA VAL A 1049 -1.37 -10.66 -47.02
C VAL A 1049 -0.70 -9.36 -46.61
N ARG A 1050 -0.82 -8.94 -45.34
CA ARG A 1050 -0.17 -7.72 -44.83
C ARG A 1050 1.35 -7.82 -44.91
N ARG A 1051 1.92 -9.00 -44.59
CA ARG A 1051 3.35 -9.27 -44.75
C ARG A 1051 3.81 -9.30 -46.20
N GLN A 1052 3.05 -9.94 -47.10
CA GLN A 1052 3.37 -9.92 -48.52
C GLN A 1052 3.42 -8.51 -49.11
N ARG A 1053 2.71 -7.56 -48.49
CA ARG A 1053 2.65 -6.15 -48.88
C ARG A 1053 3.56 -5.24 -48.03
N ASP A 1054 4.42 -5.82 -47.20
CA ASP A 1054 5.36 -5.12 -46.31
C ASP A 1054 4.71 -4.01 -45.46
N LEU A 1055 3.49 -4.28 -44.96
CA LEU A 1055 2.76 -3.35 -44.10
C LEU A 1055 3.21 -3.47 -42.63
N PRO A 1056 3.23 -2.35 -41.87
CA PRO A 1056 3.65 -2.34 -40.47
C PRO A 1056 2.72 -3.19 -39.58
N ASP A 1057 3.23 -3.64 -38.44
CA ASP A 1057 2.45 -4.38 -37.46
C ASP A 1057 1.26 -3.55 -36.94
N GLN A 1058 0.05 -4.13 -36.93
CA GLN A 1058 -1.18 -3.44 -36.51
C GLN A 1058 -1.62 -3.81 -35.10
N ARG A 1059 -1.28 -5.02 -34.63
CA ARG A 1059 -1.85 -5.60 -33.39
C ARG A 1059 -0.88 -5.65 -32.22
N GLY A 1060 0.43 -5.57 -32.50
CA GLY A 1060 1.46 -5.75 -31.49
C GLY A 1060 1.42 -7.15 -30.86
N ALA A 1061 2.21 -7.32 -29.80
CA ALA A 1061 2.28 -8.60 -29.08
C ALA A 1061 0.99 -8.92 -28.31
N GLY A 1062 0.42 -7.93 -27.62
CA GLY A 1062 -0.79 -8.10 -26.80
C GLY A 1062 -2.01 -8.53 -27.61
N GLY A 1063 -2.29 -7.84 -28.72
CA GLY A 1063 -3.43 -8.17 -29.59
C GLY A 1063 -3.29 -9.56 -30.21
N ARG A 1064 -2.09 -9.95 -30.65
CA ARG A 1064 -1.83 -11.28 -31.21
C ARG A 1064 -2.02 -12.39 -30.17
N ALA A 1065 -1.43 -12.24 -28.98
CA ALA A 1065 -1.60 -13.23 -27.92
C ALA A 1065 -3.07 -13.38 -27.53
N LEU A 1066 -3.77 -12.25 -27.32
CA LEU A 1066 -5.17 -12.25 -26.92
C LEU A 1066 -6.07 -12.92 -27.96
N SER A 1067 -5.86 -12.64 -29.25
CA SER A 1067 -6.62 -13.30 -30.32
C SER A 1067 -6.48 -14.83 -30.33
N ALA A 1068 -5.30 -15.35 -29.95
CA ALA A 1068 -5.07 -16.79 -29.85
C ALA A 1068 -5.69 -17.38 -28.57
N LEU A 1069 -5.60 -16.65 -27.46
CA LEU A 1069 -6.13 -17.06 -26.14
C LEU A 1069 -7.66 -17.12 -26.11
N LEU A 1070 -8.35 -16.16 -26.74
CA LEU A 1070 -9.81 -16.06 -26.75
C LEU A 1070 -10.49 -17.28 -27.38
N ALA A 1071 -9.80 -18.04 -28.25
CA ALA A 1071 -10.33 -19.25 -28.84
C ALA A 1071 -10.37 -20.45 -27.86
N VAL A 1072 -9.48 -20.47 -26.85
CA VAL A 1072 -9.33 -21.61 -25.92
C VAL A 1072 -10.58 -21.88 -25.07
N PRO A 1073 -11.20 -20.90 -24.38
CA PRO A 1073 -12.37 -21.16 -23.54
C PRO A 1073 -13.65 -21.50 -24.33
N LEU A 1074 -13.67 -21.23 -25.65
CA LEU A 1074 -14.81 -21.50 -26.53
C LEU A 1074 -14.70 -22.84 -27.25
N SER A 1075 -13.47 -23.28 -27.53
CA SER A 1075 -13.20 -24.50 -28.31
C SER A 1075 -13.25 -25.76 -27.44
N PHE A 1076 -13.67 -26.87 -28.01
CA PHE A 1076 -13.52 -28.20 -27.40
C PHE A 1076 -12.16 -28.87 -27.74
N GLY A 1077 -11.21 -28.12 -28.32
CA GLY A 1077 -9.82 -28.56 -28.55
C GLY A 1077 -9.23 -28.11 -29.89
N PRO A 1078 -9.75 -28.56 -31.05
CA PRO A 1078 -9.12 -28.37 -32.36
C PRO A 1078 -8.81 -26.91 -32.73
N ALA A 1079 -9.79 -26.02 -32.61
CA ALA A 1079 -9.65 -24.60 -32.90
C ALA A 1079 -8.70 -23.92 -31.89
N GLY A 1080 -8.81 -24.28 -30.61
CA GLY A 1080 -7.91 -23.81 -29.56
C GLY A 1080 -6.44 -24.15 -29.85
N ILE A 1081 -6.13 -25.42 -30.13
CA ILE A 1081 -4.76 -25.88 -30.44
C ILE A 1081 -4.23 -25.20 -31.71
N LEU A 1082 -5.06 -25.09 -32.76
CA LEU A 1082 -4.68 -24.41 -34.00
C LEU A 1082 -4.35 -22.93 -33.76
N ALA A 1083 -5.18 -22.23 -32.98
CA ALA A 1083 -4.96 -20.83 -32.62
C ALA A 1083 -3.63 -20.65 -31.87
N LEU A 1084 -3.34 -21.51 -30.90
CA LEU A 1084 -2.10 -21.44 -30.11
C LEU A 1084 -0.86 -21.76 -30.95
N CYS A 1085 -0.91 -22.77 -31.83
CA CYS A 1085 0.21 -23.12 -32.72
C CYS A 1085 0.52 -21.99 -33.71
N LEU A 1086 -0.50 -21.42 -34.34
CA LEU A 1086 -0.33 -20.29 -35.26
C LEU A 1086 0.13 -19.03 -34.51
N GLY A 1087 -0.42 -18.79 -33.31
CA GLY A 1087 0.02 -17.71 -32.42
C GLY A 1087 1.50 -17.82 -32.06
N PHE A 1088 1.95 -19.00 -31.61
CA PHE A 1088 3.34 -19.27 -31.27
C PHE A 1088 4.26 -19.02 -32.47
N ARG A 1089 3.92 -19.59 -33.64
CA ARG A 1089 4.67 -19.38 -34.89
C ARG A 1089 4.79 -17.89 -35.22
N ARG A 1090 3.69 -17.14 -35.16
CA ARG A 1090 3.68 -15.69 -35.44
C ARG A 1090 4.54 -14.93 -34.43
N GLY A 1091 4.45 -15.27 -33.15
CA GLY A 1091 5.28 -14.70 -32.09
C GLY A 1091 6.77 -14.84 -32.36
N VAL A 1092 7.20 -16.01 -32.84
CA VAL A 1092 8.60 -16.25 -33.24
C VAL A 1092 8.98 -15.42 -34.46
N ILE A 1093 8.18 -15.42 -35.53
CA ILE A 1093 8.52 -14.67 -36.76
C ILE A 1093 8.56 -13.16 -36.50
N TRP A 1094 7.66 -12.63 -35.66
CA TRP A 1094 7.63 -11.22 -35.29
C TRP A 1094 8.61 -10.84 -34.15
N ARG A 1095 9.40 -11.79 -33.62
CA ARG A 1095 10.31 -11.59 -32.47
C ARG A 1095 9.60 -11.01 -31.23
N GLN A 1096 8.39 -11.48 -30.95
CA GLN A 1096 7.56 -11.02 -29.84
C GLN A 1096 7.48 -12.08 -28.74
N PRO A 1097 8.36 -12.05 -27.71
CA PRO A 1097 8.47 -13.12 -26.71
C PRO A 1097 7.21 -13.34 -25.86
N ALA A 1098 6.38 -12.30 -25.69
CA ALA A 1098 5.11 -12.40 -24.97
C ALA A 1098 4.10 -13.37 -25.64
N VAL A 1099 4.14 -13.49 -26.97
CA VAL A 1099 3.18 -14.35 -27.70
C VAL A 1099 3.51 -15.84 -27.51
N PRO A 1100 4.76 -16.31 -27.70
CA PRO A 1100 5.16 -17.69 -27.37
C PRO A 1100 4.97 -18.04 -25.89
N LEU A 1101 5.22 -17.10 -24.96
CA LEU A 1101 4.92 -17.30 -23.54
C LEU A 1101 3.44 -17.62 -23.32
N LEU A 1102 2.55 -16.71 -23.74
CA LEU A 1102 1.12 -16.84 -23.46
C LEU A 1102 0.50 -18.05 -24.18
N THR A 1103 0.99 -18.37 -25.38
CA THR A 1103 0.54 -19.55 -26.12
C THR A 1103 1.06 -20.85 -25.53
N ALA A 1104 2.31 -20.89 -25.04
CA ALA A 1104 2.86 -22.07 -24.35
C ALA A 1104 2.16 -22.34 -23.01
N VAL A 1105 1.89 -21.29 -22.22
CA VAL A 1105 1.19 -21.39 -20.93
C VAL A 1105 -0.23 -21.92 -21.08
N THR A 1106 -0.92 -21.59 -22.17
CA THR A 1106 -2.31 -22.03 -22.39
C THR A 1106 -2.45 -23.32 -23.19
N LEU A 1107 -1.35 -23.82 -23.76
CA LEU A 1107 -1.33 -25.08 -24.50
C LEU A 1107 -1.84 -26.28 -23.69
N PRO A 1108 -1.48 -26.46 -22.39
CA PRO A 1108 -2.02 -27.55 -21.58
C PRO A 1108 -3.55 -27.51 -21.42
N LEU A 1109 -4.17 -26.32 -21.42
CA LEU A 1109 -5.62 -26.17 -21.31
C LEU A 1109 -6.32 -26.63 -22.60
N ALA A 1110 -5.84 -26.16 -23.77
CA ALA A 1110 -6.38 -26.58 -25.06
C ALA A 1110 -6.18 -28.09 -25.30
N TRP A 1111 -5.05 -28.64 -24.82
CA TRP A 1111 -4.78 -30.07 -24.80
C TRP A 1111 -5.78 -30.82 -23.91
N ALA A 1112 -6.04 -30.34 -22.70
CA ALA A 1112 -7.01 -30.96 -21.78
C ALA A 1112 -8.43 -31.01 -22.38
N ALA A 1113 -8.87 -29.94 -23.05
CA ALA A 1113 -10.15 -29.91 -23.75
C ALA A 1113 -10.26 -30.99 -24.83
N LEU A 1114 -9.20 -31.18 -25.62
CA LEU A 1114 -9.15 -32.23 -26.64
C LEU A 1114 -9.15 -33.62 -26.01
N VAL A 1115 -8.31 -33.84 -25.00
CA VAL A 1115 -8.18 -35.13 -24.31
C VAL A 1115 -9.50 -35.57 -23.67
N HIS A 1116 -10.30 -34.64 -23.14
CA HIS A 1116 -11.55 -34.95 -22.43
C HIS A 1116 -12.52 -35.86 -23.21
N TRP A 1117 -12.72 -35.61 -24.52
CA TRP A 1117 -13.61 -36.42 -25.37
C TRP A 1117 -12.84 -37.39 -26.28
N LEU A 1118 -11.56 -37.12 -26.54
CA LEU A 1118 -10.72 -37.97 -27.39
C LEU A 1118 -10.22 -39.23 -26.66
N ASP A 1119 -9.91 -39.13 -25.37
CA ASP A 1119 -9.42 -40.23 -24.54
C ASP A 1119 -10.44 -41.38 -24.43
N PRO A 1120 -11.74 -41.13 -24.12
CA PRO A 1120 -12.75 -42.19 -24.11
C PRO A 1120 -13.06 -42.75 -25.50
N SER A 1121 -12.97 -41.94 -26.56
CA SER A 1121 -13.31 -42.37 -27.92
C SER A 1121 -12.21 -43.21 -28.60
N LEU A 1122 -10.94 -42.99 -28.24
CA LEU A 1122 -9.80 -43.78 -28.72
C LEU A 1122 -9.49 -44.99 -27.82
N GLY A 1123 -9.94 -44.99 -26.56
CA GLY A 1123 -9.65 -46.06 -25.60
C GLY A 1123 -8.18 -46.13 -25.20
N VAL A 1124 -7.44 -45.02 -25.25
CA VAL A 1124 -6.02 -44.90 -24.89
C VAL A 1124 -5.86 -43.80 -23.85
N SER A 1125 -5.09 -44.03 -22.79
CA SER A 1125 -4.80 -43.03 -21.74
C SER A 1125 -3.78 -41.97 -22.20
N LEU A 1126 -4.25 -40.79 -22.55
CA LEU A 1126 -3.43 -39.63 -22.91
C LEU A 1126 -3.03 -38.81 -21.67
N PRO A 1127 -1.90 -38.08 -21.70
CA PRO A 1127 -1.51 -37.21 -20.58
C PRO A 1127 -2.59 -36.17 -20.30
N GLY A 1128 -3.11 -36.14 -19.08
CA GLY A 1128 -4.05 -35.10 -18.65
C GLY A 1128 -3.40 -33.72 -18.48
N LEU A 1129 -4.16 -32.78 -17.92
CA LEU A 1129 -3.71 -31.39 -17.73
C LEU A 1129 -2.42 -31.26 -16.92
N ILE A 1130 -2.30 -31.95 -15.78
CA ILE A 1130 -1.18 -31.80 -14.84
C ILE A 1130 0.14 -32.29 -15.47
N PRO A 1131 0.25 -33.52 -16.02
CA PRO A 1131 1.48 -33.95 -16.69
C PRO A 1131 1.86 -33.06 -17.88
N ALA A 1132 0.88 -32.59 -18.67
CA ALA A 1132 1.13 -31.68 -19.79
C ALA A 1132 1.71 -30.34 -19.31
N ALA A 1133 1.17 -29.75 -18.24
CA ALA A 1133 1.67 -28.51 -17.66
C ALA A 1133 3.08 -28.66 -17.07
N LEU A 1134 3.36 -29.76 -16.34
CA LEU A 1134 4.71 -30.04 -15.82
C LEU A 1134 5.74 -30.19 -16.95
N PHE A 1135 5.38 -30.87 -18.03
CA PHE A 1135 6.26 -31.05 -19.19
C PHE A 1135 6.58 -29.73 -19.88
N VAL A 1136 5.57 -28.90 -20.19
CA VAL A 1136 5.78 -27.60 -20.84
C VAL A 1136 6.51 -26.61 -19.91
N GLY A 1137 6.23 -26.64 -18.61
CA GLY A 1137 6.94 -25.84 -17.60
C GLY A 1137 8.42 -26.23 -17.48
N GLY A 1138 8.73 -27.52 -17.43
CA GLY A 1138 10.11 -28.02 -17.41
C GLY A 1138 10.88 -27.68 -18.69
N LEU A 1139 10.24 -27.81 -19.86
CA LEU A 1139 10.81 -27.38 -21.14
C LEU A 1139 11.12 -25.89 -21.14
N SER A 1140 10.27 -25.06 -20.51
CA SER A 1140 10.50 -23.62 -20.40
C SER A 1140 11.76 -23.29 -19.59
N LEU A 1141 12.05 -24.02 -18.51
CA LEU A 1141 13.30 -23.85 -17.76
C LEU A 1141 14.56 -24.28 -18.53
N LEU A 1142 14.45 -25.34 -19.36
CA LEU A 1142 15.55 -25.75 -20.25
C LEU A 1142 15.81 -24.69 -21.33
N VAL A 1143 14.75 -24.09 -21.88
CA VAL A 1143 14.88 -22.97 -22.82
C VAL A 1143 15.52 -21.76 -22.14
N ALA A 1144 15.15 -21.45 -20.89
CA ALA A 1144 15.78 -20.36 -20.14
C ALA A 1144 17.30 -20.57 -19.99
N ALA A 1145 17.71 -21.77 -19.56
CA ALA A 1145 19.13 -22.12 -19.48
C ALA A 1145 19.83 -22.01 -20.85
N TRP A 1146 19.22 -22.56 -21.91
CA TRP A 1146 19.75 -22.46 -23.28
C TRP A 1146 19.92 -21.00 -23.73
N THR A 1147 18.99 -20.10 -23.38
CA THR A 1147 19.09 -18.68 -23.74
C THR A 1147 20.23 -17.95 -23.03
N VAL A 1148 20.69 -18.44 -21.86
CA VAL A 1148 21.90 -17.92 -21.19
C VAL A 1148 23.13 -18.36 -21.97
N PHE A 1149 23.21 -19.64 -22.30
CA PHE A 1149 24.36 -20.22 -22.99
C PHE A 1149 24.52 -19.73 -24.44
N ASP A 1150 23.43 -19.49 -25.16
CA ASP A 1150 23.43 -19.00 -26.56
C ASP A 1150 23.35 -17.46 -26.65
N GLU A 1151 23.47 -16.75 -25.53
CA GLU A 1151 23.45 -15.28 -25.44
C GLU A 1151 22.21 -14.64 -26.13
N ARG A 1152 21.03 -15.23 -25.97
CA ARG A 1152 19.76 -14.73 -26.53
C ARG A 1152 18.83 -14.14 -25.46
N PRO A 1153 19.12 -12.93 -24.93
CA PRO A 1153 18.40 -12.37 -23.80
C PRO A 1153 16.91 -12.08 -24.08
N LEU A 1154 16.51 -11.94 -25.35
CA LEU A 1154 15.13 -11.65 -25.75
C LEU A 1154 14.13 -12.70 -25.24
N TRP A 1155 14.53 -13.98 -25.22
CA TRP A 1155 13.65 -15.10 -24.90
C TRP A 1155 13.71 -15.51 -23.42
N MET A 1156 14.72 -15.05 -22.70
CA MET A 1156 14.98 -15.38 -21.29
C MET A 1156 13.73 -15.18 -20.42
N ALA A 1157 13.12 -14.00 -20.55
CA ALA A 1157 12.02 -13.61 -19.69
C ALA A 1157 10.76 -14.44 -19.94
N ALA A 1158 10.45 -14.69 -21.20
CA ALA A 1158 9.34 -15.54 -21.60
C ALA A 1158 9.55 -17.00 -21.14
N ALA A 1159 10.77 -17.52 -21.22
CA ALA A 1159 11.09 -18.88 -20.80
C ALA A 1159 10.97 -19.05 -19.27
N LEU A 1160 11.53 -18.12 -18.49
CA LEU A 1160 11.42 -18.16 -17.03
C LEU A 1160 9.97 -17.97 -16.57
N GLN A 1161 9.24 -16.98 -17.10
CA GLN A 1161 7.83 -16.77 -16.76
C GLN A 1161 6.96 -18.00 -17.10
N GLY A 1162 7.21 -18.64 -18.24
CA GLY A 1162 6.52 -19.88 -18.62
C GLY A 1162 6.72 -20.99 -17.58
N GLY A 1163 7.94 -21.12 -17.06
CA GLY A 1163 8.25 -22.04 -15.96
C GLY A 1163 7.45 -21.73 -14.69
N HIS A 1164 7.40 -20.48 -14.24
CA HIS A 1164 6.68 -20.10 -13.02
C HIS A 1164 5.17 -20.34 -13.14
N VAL A 1165 4.56 -19.89 -14.24
CA VAL A 1165 3.11 -19.97 -14.44
C VAL A 1165 2.64 -21.43 -14.57
N LEU A 1166 3.47 -22.33 -15.09
CA LEU A 1166 3.11 -23.73 -15.29
C LEU A 1166 3.51 -24.63 -14.11
N LEU A 1167 4.73 -24.53 -13.59
CA LEU A 1167 5.24 -25.47 -12.59
C LEU A 1167 4.59 -25.30 -11.23
N ILE A 1168 4.33 -24.05 -10.78
CA ILE A 1168 3.74 -23.81 -9.45
C ILE A 1168 2.33 -24.42 -9.36
N PRO A 1169 1.37 -24.08 -10.25
CA PRO A 1169 0.02 -24.64 -10.16
C PRO A 1169 0.00 -26.14 -10.45
N ALA A 1170 0.80 -26.62 -11.41
CA ALA A 1170 0.81 -28.04 -11.76
C ALA A 1170 1.40 -28.91 -10.64
N ALA A 1171 2.49 -28.47 -9.98
CA ALA A 1171 3.07 -29.20 -8.86
C ALA A 1171 2.16 -29.17 -7.63
N TRP A 1172 1.47 -28.04 -7.39
CA TRP A 1172 0.46 -27.95 -6.33
C TRP A 1172 -0.70 -28.93 -6.60
N SER A 1173 -1.29 -28.88 -7.80
CA SER A 1173 -2.43 -29.73 -8.14
C SER A 1173 -2.07 -31.22 -8.19
N GLY A 1174 -0.83 -31.57 -8.55
CA GLY A 1174 -0.38 -32.96 -8.65
C GLY A 1174 0.13 -33.58 -7.35
N PHE A 1175 0.85 -32.81 -6.53
CA PHE A 1175 1.58 -33.31 -5.35
C PHE A 1175 1.29 -32.50 -4.07
N GLY A 1176 0.25 -31.67 -4.10
CA GLY A 1176 -0.15 -30.81 -2.98
C GLY A 1176 0.91 -29.76 -2.63
N LEU A 1177 0.86 -29.30 -1.39
CA LEU A 1177 1.75 -28.26 -0.86
C LEU A 1177 3.23 -28.63 -0.99
N THR A 1178 3.59 -29.91 -0.79
CA THR A 1178 4.98 -30.36 -0.90
C THR A 1178 5.54 -30.21 -2.31
N GLY A 1179 4.73 -30.49 -3.34
CA GLY A 1179 5.11 -30.26 -4.73
C GLY A 1179 5.32 -28.79 -5.05
N ALA A 1180 4.44 -27.94 -4.54
CA ALA A 1180 4.54 -26.50 -4.73
C ALA A 1180 5.82 -25.91 -4.11
N VAL A 1181 6.17 -26.33 -2.88
CA VAL A 1181 7.42 -25.92 -2.21
C VAL A 1181 8.63 -26.33 -3.03
N VAL A 1182 8.67 -27.57 -3.53
CA VAL A 1182 9.78 -28.03 -4.37
C VAL A 1182 9.85 -27.24 -5.68
N ALA A 1183 8.71 -26.99 -6.34
CA ALA A 1183 8.68 -26.18 -7.56
C ALA A 1183 9.21 -24.76 -7.32
N LEU A 1184 8.82 -24.13 -6.20
CA LEU A 1184 9.30 -22.80 -5.81
C LEU A 1184 10.81 -22.80 -5.50
N LEU A 1185 11.34 -23.83 -4.82
CA LEU A 1185 12.79 -23.93 -4.57
C LEU A 1185 13.59 -24.10 -5.88
N VAL A 1186 13.07 -24.89 -6.83
CA VAL A 1186 13.69 -25.07 -8.15
C VAL A 1186 13.64 -23.76 -8.95
N LEU A 1187 12.47 -23.10 -8.99
CA LEU A 1187 12.29 -21.83 -9.68
C LEU A 1187 13.17 -20.73 -9.08
N SER A 1188 13.25 -20.66 -7.75
CA SER A 1188 14.14 -19.75 -7.02
C SER A 1188 15.59 -19.95 -7.43
N GLY A 1189 16.07 -21.21 -7.48
CA GLY A 1189 17.42 -21.50 -7.96
C GLY A 1189 17.67 -21.04 -9.38
N TRP A 1190 16.75 -21.32 -10.29
CA TRP A 1190 16.89 -20.93 -11.70
C TRP A 1190 16.87 -19.41 -11.88
N SER A 1191 15.86 -18.73 -11.35
CA SER A 1191 15.70 -17.28 -11.50
C SER A 1191 16.87 -16.54 -10.85
N TRP A 1192 17.31 -16.96 -9.66
CA TRP A 1192 18.40 -16.30 -8.96
C TRP A 1192 19.76 -16.51 -9.61
N ILE A 1193 20.13 -17.76 -9.91
CA ILE A 1193 21.43 -18.06 -10.51
C ILE A 1193 21.53 -17.41 -11.89
N ILE A 1194 20.49 -17.50 -12.71
CA ILE A 1194 20.46 -16.83 -14.02
C ILE A 1194 20.52 -15.30 -13.84
N GLY A 1195 19.84 -14.75 -12.84
CA GLY A 1195 19.88 -13.31 -12.51
C GLY A 1195 21.27 -12.82 -12.07
N ILE A 1196 22.08 -13.66 -11.42
CA ILE A 1196 23.47 -13.34 -11.09
C ILE A 1196 24.35 -13.45 -12.34
N LEU A 1197 24.25 -14.55 -13.08
CA LEU A 1197 25.10 -14.81 -14.26
C LEU A 1197 24.89 -13.80 -15.39
N VAL A 1198 23.66 -13.31 -15.58
CA VAL A 1198 23.31 -12.34 -16.64
C VAL A 1198 23.34 -10.90 -16.12
N LEU A 1199 23.68 -10.67 -14.84
CA LEU A 1199 23.62 -9.36 -14.18
C LEU A 1199 22.25 -8.70 -14.43
N ARG A 1200 21.18 -9.34 -13.92
CA ARG A 1200 19.82 -8.82 -14.01
C ARG A 1200 19.12 -8.86 -12.66
N ARG A 1201 19.00 -7.70 -12.04
CA ARG A 1201 18.31 -7.49 -10.75
C ARG A 1201 16.91 -8.08 -10.67
N SER A 1202 16.08 -7.90 -11.71
CA SER A 1202 14.69 -8.36 -11.70
C SER A 1202 14.55 -9.87 -11.44
N TRP A 1203 15.47 -10.69 -11.95
CA TRP A 1203 15.44 -12.15 -11.74
C TRP A 1203 15.96 -12.55 -10.37
N ARG A 1204 16.91 -11.81 -9.80
CA ARG A 1204 17.36 -12.00 -8.40
C ARG A 1204 16.22 -11.73 -7.41
N VAL A 1205 15.43 -10.68 -7.65
CA VAL A 1205 14.25 -10.34 -6.83
C VAL A 1205 13.16 -11.42 -6.93
N ILE A 1206 12.89 -11.93 -8.13
CA ILE A 1206 11.96 -13.06 -8.32
C ILE A 1206 12.44 -14.30 -7.57
N GLY A 1207 13.74 -14.62 -7.67
CA GLY A 1207 14.32 -15.76 -6.94
C GLY A 1207 14.21 -15.64 -5.42
N LEU A 1208 14.38 -14.43 -4.86
CA LEU A 1208 14.11 -14.17 -3.45
C LEU A 1208 12.63 -14.37 -3.10
N ALA A 1209 11.72 -13.87 -3.93
CA ALA A 1209 10.28 -14.03 -3.72
C ALA A 1209 9.85 -15.51 -3.73
N ASP A 1210 10.40 -16.30 -4.66
CA ASP A 1210 10.15 -17.74 -4.73
C ASP A 1210 10.67 -18.46 -3.47
N LEU A 1211 11.85 -18.07 -2.95
CA LEU A 1211 12.40 -18.64 -1.72
C LEU A 1211 11.50 -18.35 -0.51
N LEU A 1212 11.00 -17.11 -0.38
CA LEU A 1212 10.07 -16.73 0.68
C LEU A 1212 8.74 -17.49 0.56
N GLY A 1213 8.23 -17.64 -0.65
CA GLY A 1213 7.06 -18.46 -0.94
C GLY A 1213 7.28 -19.93 -0.54
N ALA A 1214 8.44 -20.50 -0.88
CA ALA A 1214 8.81 -21.86 -0.53
C ALA A 1214 8.89 -22.05 1.00
N TRP A 1215 9.47 -21.11 1.74
CA TRP A 1215 9.56 -21.18 3.21
C TRP A 1215 8.20 -21.02 3.90
N THR A 1216 7.33 -20.18 3.35
CA THR A 1216 5.94 -20.08 3.83
C THR A 1216 5.21 -21.42 3.64
N GLY A 1217 5.35 -22.01 2.44
CA GLY A 1217 4.81 -23.33 2.14
C GLY A 1217 5.43 -24.43 3.00
N PHE A 1218 6.72 -24.35 3.30
CA PHE A 1218 7.44 -25.27 4.17
C PHE A 1218 6.92 -25.20 5.61
N GLY A 1219 6.72 -24.00 6.16
CA GLY A 1219 6.12 -23.82 7.49
C GLY A 1219 4.71 -24.41 7.58
N MET A 1220 3.88 -24.16 6.55
CA MET A 1220 2.56 -24.79 6.45
C MET A 1220 2.63 -26.32 6.34
N ALA A 1221 3.60 -26.86 5.61
CA ALA A 1221 3.80 -28.30 5.47
C ALA A 1221 4.24 -28.95 6.79
N LEU A 1222 5.06 -28.27 7.59
CA LEU A 1222 5.44 -28.71 8.94
C LEU A 1222 4.21 -28.78 9.86
N ILE A 1223 3.37 -27.75 9.86
CA ILE A 1223 2.11 -27.73 10.64
C ILE A 1223 1.17 -28.86 10.19
N ALA A 1224 1.14 -29.15 8.89
CA ALA A 1224 0.36 -30.24 8.31
C ALA A 1224 0.95 -31.65 8.53
N GLY A 1225 2.08 -31.78 9.25
CA GLY A 1225 2.68 -33.08 9.58
C GLY A 1225 3.49 -33.71 8.44
N ALA A 1226 4.24 -32.91 7.67
CA ALA A 1226 5.14 -33.42 6.63
C ALA A 1226 6.12 -34.50 7.15
N SER A 1227 6.41 -35.50 6.31
CA SER A 1227 7.31 -36.59 6.69
C SER A 1227 8.73 -36.09 6.96
N ALA A 1228 9.42 -36.76 7.89
CA ALA A 1228 10.81 -36.46 8.26
C ALA A 1228 11.76 -36.35 7.05
N ASN A 1229 11.64 -37.28 6.10
CA ASN A 1229 12.44 -37.28 4.88
C ASN A 1229 12.15 -36.06 4.00
N THR A 1230 10.88 -35.65 3.90
CA THR A 1230 10.49 -34.46 3.13
C THR A 1230 11.08 -33.19 3.74
N VAL A 1231 11.02 -33.08 5.08
CA VAL A 1231 11.58 -31.94 5.83
C VAL A 1231 13.10 -31.85 5.63
N LEU A 1232 13.80 -32.97 5.77
CA LEU A 1232 15.24 -33.03 5.57
C LEU A 1232 15.63 -32.62 4.14
N VAL A 1233 14.95 -33.17 3.12
CA VAL A 1233 15.22 -32.85 1.71
C VAL A 1233 15.00 -31.36 1.43
N MET A 1234 13.92 -30.77 1.94
CA MET A 1234 13.64 -29.34 1.77
C MET A 1234 14.70 -28.46 2.44
N LEU A 1235 15.13 -28.79 3.66
CA LEU A 1235 16.20 -28.06 4.37
C LEU A 1235 17.53 -28.18 3.65
N VAL A 1236 17.88 -29.36 3.13
CA VAL A 1236 19.11 -29.57 2.37
C VAL A 1236 19.11 -28.77 1.07
N ILE A 1237 18.02 -28.82 0.29
CA ILE A 1237 17.89 -28.04 -0.95
C ILE A 1237 18.03 -26.54 -0.66
N THR A 1238 17.36 -26.07 0.40
CA THR A 1238 17.42 -24.67 0.83
C THR A 1238 18.82 -24.23 1.21
N VAL A 1239 19.51 -25.04 2.03
CA VAL A 1239 20.86 -24.75 2.49
C VAL A 1239 21.85 -24.75 1.33
N LEU A 1240 21.73 -25.69 0.39
CA LEU A 1240 22.55 -25.71 -0.83
C LEU A 1240 22.30 -24.49 -1.71
N LEU A 1241 21.03 -24.12 -1.91
CA LEU A 1241 20.63 -22.94 -2.66
C LEU A 1241 21.21 -21.67 -2.04
N LEU A 1242 20.98 -21.43 -0.74
CA LEU A 1242 21.48 -20.26 -0.02
C LEU A 1242 23.00 -20.21 -0.03
N SER A 1243 23.68 -21.34 0.11
CA SER A 1243 25.15 -21.39 0.08
C SER A 1243 25.69 -21.03 -1.32
N ALA A 1244 25.07 -21.53 -2.39
CA ALA A 1244 25.47 -21.22 -3.76
C ALA A 1244 25.21 -19.74 -4.10
N VAL A 1245 24.03 -19.23 -3.76
CA VAL A 1245 23.62 -17.85 -4.01
C VAL A 1245 24.49 -16.88 -3.20
N THR A 1246 24.65 -17.07 -1.89
CA THR A 1246 25.47 -16.17 -1.05
C THR A 1246 26.94 -16.16 -1.49
N TRP A 1247 27.47 -17.31 -1.90
CA TRP A 1247 28.82 -17.40 -2.42
C TRP A 1247 28.97 -16.62 -3.73
N LEU A 1248 28.07 -16.79 -4.70
CA LEU A 1248 28.09 -16.05 -5.97
C LEU A 1248 27.90 -14.54 -5.73
N THR A 1249 26.94 -14.14 -4.90
CA THR A 1249 26.65 -12.74 -4.60
C THR A 1249 27.83 -12.04 -3.92
N GLN A 1250 28.52 -12.69 -2.98
CA GLN A 1250 29.68 -12.09 -2.29
C GLN A 1250 30.93 -12.09 -3.18
N ARG A 1251 31.10 -13.11 -4.03
CA ARG A 1251 32.21 -13.19 -4.99
C ARG A 1251 32.13 -12.09 -6.04
N ASP A 1252 30.95 -11.86 -6.61
CA ASP A 1252 30.72 -10.91 -7.69
C ASP A 1252 30.08 -9.60 -7.19
N ALA A 1253 30.24 -9.30 -5.89
CA ALA A 1253 29.59 -8.18 -5.21
C ALA A 1253 29.86 -6.82 -5.86
N ASP A 1254 31.09 -6.60 -6.35
CA ASP A 1254 31.47 -5.35 -7.01
C ASP A 1254 30.81 -5.21 -8.39
N ALA A 1255 30.63 -6.31 -9.13
CA ALA A 1255 29.96 -6.29 -10.43
C ALA A 1255 28.44 -6.13 -10.28
N ILE A 1256 27.86 -6.76 -9.26
CA ILE A 1256 26.43 -6.64 -8.93
C ILE A 1256 26.11 -5.26 -8.36
N ALA A 1257 27.04 -4.61 -7.67
CA ALA A 1257 26.85 -3.25 -7.15
C ALA A 1257 26.91 -2.16 -8.24
N VAL A 1258 27.39 -2.47 -9.44
CA VAL A 1258 27.46 -1.53 -10.57
C VAL A 1258 26.27 -1.70 -11.53
N ASP A 1259 25.60 -2.87 -11.50
CA ASP A 1259 24.37 -3.23 -12.24
C ASP A 1259 23.11 -2.71 -11.52
#